data_AF-A0A845MP03-F1
#
_entry.id   AF-A0A845MP03-F1
#
_cell.length_a   1.000
_cell.length_b   1.000
_cell.length_c   1.000
_cell.angle_alpha   90.00
_cell.angle_beta   90.00
_cell.angle_gamma   90.00
#
_symmetry.space_group_name_H-M   'P 1'
#
loop_
_entity.id
_entity.type
_entity.pdbx_description
1 polymer ?
#
loop_
_entity_poly.entity_id
_entity_poly.type
_entity_poly.pdbx_seq_one_letter_code
_entity_poly.pdbx_strand_id
1 'polypeptide(L)'
;MKEDGLNQGDGMLPIKWHNKITAFQAAGWLLPLVLVCGPVHAAQTSCANNGGAGWPITNGSQTTIDINYDFADLGEVTDINVDVDISHTYTGDLTARITSPQGSTVSLFERPNTAAAFNQDTGPYGCSGNDIDVLFDDESPNGPLENAACGNNPAFSGTHRTHNPAPNNLSAFDGQNPVGIWNFFFMDPVSQDTGTMNEACIVVSSAAVTFDQWVSSNATCSDQLDSLSILNGSNVYVCYTLTNPGDEALVLNSGDWNDSLGNDLSSLEGSYAPGATQTLNFGPFVAGSTTFPLGVTNATADVTLTGNSVNFPSSRTLFTDEAATVAVANSPPATGNKPLYLYSNNDLSRVPTAANQAEITFNAGISRSWTLTPALQSSLDLNTAGGQIPVTLYLRRNGNYGGSFQRDMTLTIAGSASGVIGTTSTSISMDGTSTAYTINVPITGASTLVSGEAITFTFTNNTSGQRGILLDPSDGANNRSLINLPSNTVINIDSIQVYDQSYATNPAATPVSSIQPGQTAYIRALISDPFGSFDISSATIDLTDPASTLQVDDGAMTLVFDSGTNTGLYEYAFNVSPFVVQGEWQFSVTGNEGTEGVFHTDYIDFPIVAPPALSVVKTASVASASPGDPVTHFITVTNSGSGPASNVHLSDNLSPFTTLNTGSFSCSSGCPGSGVTLGTPSYTMDGGGKIIQWEVDMVGSLNAGGGSFTIQYQVNVD
;
A
#
# COMPACT_ATOMS: atom_id res chain seq x y z
N MET A 1 -47.35 26.25 6.92
CA MET A 1 -47.23 27.73 6.88
C MET A 1 -45.75 28.04 6.85
N LYS A 2 -45.08 28.55 5.83
CA LYS A 2 -45.31 29.11 4.47
C LYS A 2 -43.98 28.78 3.74
N GLU A 3 -43.93 28.16 2.56
CA GLU A 3 -44.11 28.70 1.20
C GLU A 3 -43.31 29.97 0.82
N ASP A 4 -42.80 29.91 -0.42
CA ASP A 4 -42.13 30.91 -1.31
C ASP A 4 -40.57 30.80 -1.37
N GLY A 5 -39.87 30.55 -2.50
CA GLY A 5 -40.24 30.31 -3.90
C GLY A 5 -39.13 30.76 -4.89
N LEU A 6 -38.77 29.87 -5.86
CA LEU A 6 -38.23 30.09 -7.23
C LEU A 6 -36.76 30.56 -7.41
N ASN A 7 -35.91 30.12 -8.38
CA ASN A 7 -35.99 29.48 -9.72
C ASN A 7 -34.73 28.58 -9.94
N GLN A 8 -34.80 27.34 -10.47
CA GLN A 8 -34.87 26.86 -11.88
C GLN A 8 -33.74 27.26 -12.85
N GLY A 9 -33.05 26.24 -13.38
CA GLY A 9 -32.26 26.28 -14.63
C GLY A 9 -31.18 25.20 -14.72
N ASP A 10 -31.55 23.96 -15.08
CA ASP A 10 -30.86 23.12 -16.09
C ASP A 10 -31.45 21.70 -16.11
N GLY A 11 -31.98 21.31 -17.27
CA GLY A 11 -32.77 20.11 -17.48
C GLY A 11 -31.92 18.90 -17.83
N MET A 12 -31.95 17.89 -16.96
CA MET A 12 -31.61 16.51 -17.31
C MET A 12 -32.85 15.84 -17.93
N LEU A 13 -32.70 15.32 -19.15
CA LEU A 13 -33.72 14.49 -19.81
C LEU A 13 -33.73 13.08 -19.18
N PRO A 14 -34.90 12.44 -19.02
CA PRO A 14 -34.99 11.13 -18.37
C PRO A 14 -34.63 9.99 -19.34
N ILE A 15 -33.68 9.16 -18.92
CA ILE A 15 -33.38 7.85 -19.50
C ILE A 15 -34.62 6.95 -19.33
N LYS A 16 -35.18 6.47 -20.44
CA LYS A 16 -36.27 5.50 -20.45
C LYS A 16 -35.72 4.09 -20.22
N TRP A 17 -35.96 3.54 -19.04
CA TRP A 17 -35.81 2.11 -18.78
C TRP A 17 -36.97 1.34 -19.44
N HIS A 18 -36.67 0.44 -20.38
CA HIS A 18 -37.62 -0.58 -20.84
C HIS A 18 -37.43 -1.88 -20.05
N ASN A 19 -37.92 -1.92 -18.81
CA ASN A 19 -38.09 -3.17 -18.07
C ASN A 19 -39.55 -3.64 -18.17
N LYS A 20 -39.80 -4.71 -18.93
CA LYS A 20 -41.01 -5.54 -18.80
C LYS A 20 -40.63 -6.89 -18.20
N ILE A 21 -40.61 -6.95 -16.86
CA ILE A 21 -40.82 -8.20 -16.13
C ILE A 21 -42.14 -8.04 -15.38
N THR A 22 -43.17 -8.77 -15.81
CA THR A 22 -44.50 -8.70 -15.20
C THR A 22 -44.55 -9.55 -13.93
N ALA A 23 -44.71 -8.91 -12.77
CA ALA A 23 -45.05 -9.58 -11.52
C ALA A 23 -46.48 -10.14 -11.60
N PHE A 24 -46.61 -11.47 -11.42
CA PHE A 24 -47.90 -12.16 -11.30
C PHE A 24 -48.54 -11.84 -9.93
N GLN A 25 -49.75 -11.28 -9.93
CA GLN A 25 -50.62 -11.28 -8.75
C GLN A 25 -51.37 -12.62 -8.68
N ALA A 26 -51.08 -13.43 -7.66
CA ALA A 26 -51.93 -14.55 -7.28
C ALA A 26 -52.14 -14.55 -5.76
N ALA A 27 -53.36 -14.20 -5.34
CA ALA A 27 -53.80 -14.31 -3.96
C ALA A 27 -54.41 -15.70 -3.71
N GLY A 28 -53.89 -16.38 -2.69
CA GLY A 28 -54.54 -17.46 -1.95
C GLY A 28 -54.29 -18.87 -2.49
N TRP A 29 -53.43 -19.64 -1.80
CA TRP A 29 -53.67 -20.96 -1.20
C TRP A 29 -52.35 -21.41 -0.53
N LEU A 30 -52.41 -21.72 0.78
CA LEU A 30 -51.29 -22.08 1.66
C LEU A 30 -50.80 -23.52 1.43
N LEU A 31 -49.54 -23.69 1.03
CA LEU A 31 -48.65 -24.85 1.27
C LEU A 31 -47.19 -24.33 1.22
N PRO A 32 -46.24 -24.83 2.04
CA PRO A 32 -44.91 -24.22 2.15
C PRO A 32 -44.07 -24.59 0.93
N LEU A 33 -43.94 -23.64 -0.01
CA LEU A 33 -42.93 -23.67 -1.04
C LEU A 33 -41.61 -23.21 -0.41
N VAL A 34 -40.61 -24.09 -0.35
CA VAL A 34 -39.25 -23.71 0.02
C VAL A 34 -38.73 -22.79 -1.09
N LEU A 35 -38.66 -21.49 -0.80
CA LEU A 35 -38.01 -20.50 -1.65
C LEU A 35 -36.49 -20.66 -1.48
N VAL A 36 -35.87 -21.43 -2.37
CA VAL A 36 -34.41 -21.32 -2.59
C VAL A 36 -34.22 -20.07 -3.44
N CYS A 37 -34.06 -18.92 -2.78
CA CYS A 37 -33.58 -17.71 -3.44
C CYS A 37 -32.04 -17.77 -3.42
N GLY A 38 -31.44 -18.51 -4.35
CA GLY A 38 -30.08 -18.18 -4.76
C GLY A 38 -30.16 -16.92 -5.64
N PRO A 39 -29.25 -15.95 -5.51
CA PRO A 39 -29.20 -14.86 -6.46
C PRO A 39 -28.78 -15.45 -7.82
N VAL A 40 -29.68 -15.41 -8.81
CA VAL A 40 -29.30 -15.60 -10.21
C VAL A 40 -28.80 -14.23 -10.65
N HIS A 41 -27.51 -13.96 -10.47
CA HIS A 41 -26.90 -12.77 -11.05
C HIS A 41 -26.85 -12.94 -12.56
N ALA A 42 -27.29 -11.91 -13.29
CA ALA A 42 -27.44 -11.91 -14.73
C ALA A 42 -26.12 -11.54 -15.41
N ALA A 43 -25.91 -12.04 -16.63
CA ALA A 43 -24.81 -11.67 -17.51
C ALA A 43 -24.54 -10.15 -17.53
N GLN A 44 -23.26 -9.79 -17.59
CA GLN A 44 -22.83 -8.39 -17.52
C GLN A 44 -23.04 -7.72 -18.87
N THR A 45 -23.65 -6.53 -18.85
CA THR A 45 -23.97 -5.78 -20.07
C THR A 45 -23.13 -4.52 -20.16
N SER A 46 -22.41 -4.34 -21.27
CA SER A 46 -21.74 -3.08 -21.61
C SER A 46 -22.28 -2.54 -22.92
N CYS A 47 -22.62 -1.25 -22.93
CA CYS A 47 -23.28 -0.59 -24.05
C CYS A 47 -22.51 0.65 -24.50
N ALA A 48 -22.51 0.89 -25.79
CA ALA A 48 -22.11 2.14 -26.40
C ALA A 48 -23.33 2.77 -27.07
N ASN A 49 -23.69 4.01 -26.66
CA ASN A 49 -24.79 4.79 -27.26
C ASN A 49 -24.47 6.27 -27.52
N ASN A 50 -23.19 6.67 -27.42
CA ASN A 50 -22.73 8.05 -27.62
C ASN A 50 -23.47 9.10 -26.75
N GLY A 51 -23.76 8.76 -25.50
CA GLY A 51 -24.55 9.63 -24.61
C GLY A 51 -26.00 9.82 -25.07
N GLY A 52 -26.53 8.85 -25.83
CA GLY A 52 -27.86 8.88 -26.43
C GLY A 52 -27.95 9.63 -27.76
N ALA A 53 -26.84 10.16 -28.29
CA ALA A 53 -26.83 10.83 -29.60
C ALA A 53 -26.76 9.83 -30.77
N GLY A 54 -26.36 8.58 -30.52
CA GLY A 54 -26.07 7.58 -31.54
C GLY A 54 -24.91 7.97 -32.46
N TRP A 55 -24.68 7.16 -33.50
CA TRP A 55 -23.70 7.42 -34.55
C TRP A 55 -24.37 7.46 -35.92
N PRO A 56 -24.06 8.47 -36.76
CA PRO A 56 -24.68 8.58 -38.07
C PRO A 56 -24.20 7.46 -39.00
N ILE A 57 -25.14 6.80 -39.65
CA ILE A 57 -24.89 5.91 -40.79
C ILE A 57 -24.94 6.79 -42.04
N THR A 58 -23.77 7.01 -42.64
CA THR A 58 -23.63 7.84 -43.85
C THR A 58 -23.25 6.98 -45.04
N ASN A 59 -23.76 7.35 -46.22
CA ASN A 59 -23.68 6.59 -47.46
C ASN A 59 -22.24 6.18 -47.80
N GLY A 60 -21.98 4.87 -47.84
CA GLY A 60 -20.68 4.29 -48.17
C GLY A 60 -19.60 4.43 -47.07
N SER A 61 -19.95 4.96 -45.90
CA SER A 61 -19.01 5.11 -44.79
C SER A 61 -18.92 3.84 -43.95
N GLN A 62 -17.70 3.54 -43.52
CA GLN A 62 -17.40 2.49 -42.55
C GLN A 62 -17.15 3.13 -41.19
N THR A 63 -17.85 2.65 -40.17
CA THR A 63 -17.70 3.15 -38.81
C THR A 63 -17.39 1.98 -37.88
N THR A 64 -16.48 2.21 -36.95
CA THR A 64 -16.19 1.30 -35.84
C THR A 64 -16.34 2.08 -34.55
N ILE A 65 -17.06 1.50 -33.59
CA ILE A 65 -17.27 2.07 -32.26
C ILE A 65 -16.65 1.14 -31.22
N ASP A 66 -16.10 1.75 -30.18
CA ASP A 66 -15.47 1.04 -29.07
C ASP A 66 -16.52 0.80 -27.97
N ILE A 67 -16.65 -0.46 -27.56
CA ILE A 67 -17.39 -0.88 -26.37
C ILE A 67 -16.36 -1.29 -25.32
N ASN A 68 -16.14 -0.46 -24.30
CA ASN A 68 -15.19 -0.78 -23.24
C ASN A 68 -15.80 -1.78 -22.26
N TYR A 69 -15.06 -2.84 -21.95
CA TYR A 69 -15.49 -3.89 -21.03
C TYR A 69 -14.39 -4.10 -19.98
N ASP A 70 -14.55 -3.46 -18.83
CA ASP A 70 -13.58 -3.43 -17.73
C ASP A 70 -14.31 -3.74 -16.42
N PHE A 71 -14.31 -5.00 -16.03
CA PHE A 71 -15.17 -5.54 -14.95
C PHE A 71 -14.42 -6.51 -14.01
N ALA A 72 -13.21 -6.91 -14.38
CA ALA A 72 -12.37 -7.89 -13.70
C ALA A 72 -10.93 -7.70 -14.16
N ASP A 73 -9.97 -8.20 -13.38
CA ASP A 73 -8.55 -8.19 -13.78
C ASP A 73 -8.30 -9.27 -14.84
N LEU A 74 -8.96 -10.41 -14.65
CA LEU A 74 -8.97 -11.51 -15.59
C LEU A 74 -10.35 -12.14 -15.69
N GLY A 75 -10.75 -12.50 -16.91
CA GLY A 75 -11.93 -13.31 -17.13
C GLY A 75 -11.80 -14.24 -18.30
N GLU A 76 -12.84 -15.01 -18.51
CA GLU A 76 -13.00 -15.94 -19.62
C GLU A 76 -14.48 -15.98 -20.02
N VAL A 77 -14.77 -15.72 -21.29
CA VAL A 77 -16.12 -15.79 -21.86
C VAL A 77 -16.62 -17.23 -21.83
N THR A 78 -17.80 -17.44 -21.24
CA THR A 78 -18.55 -18.69 -21.29
C THR A 78 -19.74 -18.64 -22.25
N ASP A 79 -20.28 -17.44 -22.47
CA ASP A 79 -21.32 -17.15 -23.45
C ASP A 79 -21.34 -15.63 -23.75
N ILE A 80 -21.78 -15.24 -24.95
CA ILE A 80 -21.90 -13.82 -25.31
C ILE A 80 -23.06 -13.58 -26.27
N ASN A 81 -23.85 -12.56 -25.95
CA ASN A 81 -24.93 -12.06 -26.79
C ASN A 81 -24.66 -10.61 -27.21
N VAL A 82 -25.17 -10.18 -28.36
CA VAL A 82 -24.98 -8.81 -28.86
C VAL A 82 -26.32 -8.18 -29.18
N ASP A 83 -26.67 -7.11 -28.46
CA ASP A 83 -27.91 -6.36 -28.65
C ASP A 83 -27.65 -5.12 -29.50
N VAL A 84 -28.50 -4.88 -30.51
CA VAL A 84 -28.36 -3.72 -31.41
C VAL A 84 -29.69 -3.02 -31.64
N ASP A 85 -29.67 -1.69 -31.53
CA ASP A 85 -30.75 -0.79 -31.95
C ASP A 85 -30.23 0.14 -33.06
N ILE A 86 -30.80 -0.01 -34.25
CA ILE A 86 -30.45 0.74 -35.45
C ILE A 86 -31.70 1.33 -36.08
N SER A 87 -31.74 2.65 -36.22
CA SER A 87 -32.74 3.31 -37.05
C SER A 87 -32.23 3.46 -38.48
N HIS A 88 -32.93 2.89 -39.46
CA HIS A 88 -32.54 2.96 -40.88
C HIS A 88 -33.75 2.75 -41.79
N THR A 89 -33.82 3.49 -42.90
CA THR A 89 -34.95 3.43 -43.84
C THR A 89 -34.91 2.22 -44.79
N TYR A 90 -33.76 1.55 -44.89
CA TYR A 90 -33.61 0.33 -45.68
C TYR A 90 -32.62 -0.63 -45.01
N THR A 91 -33.13 -1.57 -44.21
CA THR A 91 -32.27 -2.44 -43.39
C THR A 91 -31.46 -3.47 -44.18
N GLY A 92 -31.91 -3.81 -45.40
CA GLY A 92 -31.24 -4.73 -46.33
C GLY A 92 -29.87 -4.28 -46.84
N ASP A 93 -29.50 -3.02 -46.65
CA ASP A 93 -28.20 -2.52 -47.06
C ASP A 93 -27.15 -2.61 -45.95
N LEU A 94 -27.57 -2.69 -44.69
CA LEU A 94 -26.65 -2.63 -43.56
C LEU A 94 -25.80 -3.90 -43.40
N THR A 95 -24.58 -3.70 -42.90
CA THR A 95 -23.67 -4.76 -42.47
C THR A 95 -23.11 -4.41 -41.10
N ALA A 96 -23.01 -5.39 -40.19
CA ALA A 96 -22.37 -5.22 -38.89
C ALA A 96 -21.52 -6.42 -38.46
N ARG A 97 -20.45 -6.15 -37.72
CA ARG A 97 -19.52 -7.14 -37.15
C ARG A 97 -19.08 -6.74 -35.75
N ILE A 98 -18.76 -7.71 -34.92
CA ILE A 98 -18.16 -7.50 -33.59
C ILE A 98 -16.78 -8.18 -33.57
N THR A 99 -15.78 -7.47 -33.02
CA THR A 99 -14.42 -7.98 -32.84
C THR A 99 -14.04 -7.93 -31.36
N SER A 100 -13.58 -9.05 -30.81
CA SER A 100 -13.13 -9.16 -29.41
C SER A 100 -11.80 -8.42 -29.16
N PRO A 101 -11.44 -8.14 -27.90
CA PRO A 101 -10.13 -7.58 -27.54
C PRO A 101 -8.94 -8.39 -28.07
N GLN A 102 -9.13 -9.69 -28.32
CA GLN A 102 -8.11 -10.60 -28.86
C GLN A 102 -8.13 -10.70 -30.40
N GLY A 103 -9.03 -9.99 -31.07
CA GLY A 103 -9.06 -9.86 -32.53
C GLY A 103 -9.92 -10.88 -33.27
N SER A 104 -10.58 -11.83 -32.58
CA SER A 104 -11.60 -12.68 -33.22
C SER A 104 -12.75 -11.81 -33.69
N THR A 105 -13.29 -12.07 -34.88
CA THR A 105 -14.37 -11.28 -35.47
C THR A 105 -15.52 -12.17 -35.91
N VAL A 106 -16.73 -11.78 -35.54
CA VAL A 106 -17.99 -12.43 -35.94
C VAL A 106 -18.84 -11.42 -36.72
N SER A 107 -19.33 -11.82 -37.88
CA SER A 107 -20.32 -11.02 -38.62
C SER A 107 -21.69 -11.19 -37.96
N LEU A 108 -22.32 -10.12 -37.50
CA LEU A 108 -23.66 -10.21 -36.90
C LEU A 108 -24.71 -10.37 -37.99
N PHE A 109 -24.63 -9.51 -39.01
CA PHE A 109 -25.44 -9.62 -40.21
C PHE A 109 -24.72 -8.97 -41.40
N GLU A 110 -24.97 -9.47 -42.59
CA GLU A 110 -24.52 -8.86 -43.84
C GLU A 110 -25.67 -8.76 -44.83
N ARG A 111 -26.16 -7.54 -45.05
CA ARG A 111 -27.22 -7.21 -46.00
C ARG A 111 -28.43 -8.17 -45.93
N PRO A 112 -29.27 -8.08 -44.87
CA PRO A 112 -30.35 -9.02 -44.64
C PRO A 112 -31.30 -9.20 -45.83
N ASN A 113 -31.73 -10.44 -46.10
CA ASN A 113 -32.57 -10.83 -47.24
C ASN A 113 -31.95 -10.65 -48.65
N THR A 114 -30.61 -10.60 -48.77
CA THR A 114 -29.94 -10.64 -50.08
C THR A 114 -28.74 -11.59 -50.13
N ALA A 115 -28.27 -11.86 -51.35
CA ALA A 115 -27.03 -12.58 -51.64
C ALA A 115 -25.94 -11.64 -52.22
N ALA A 116 -26.19 -10.33 -52.26
CA ALA A 116 -25.23 -9.34 -52.73
C ALA A 116 -24.06 -9.19 -51.73
N ALA A 117 -22.88 -8.82 -52.23
CA ALA A 117 -21.70 -8.67 -51.39
C ALA A 117 -21.88 -7.54 -50.36
N PHE A 118 -21.37 -7.75 -49.14
CA PHE A 118 -21.52 -6.84 -48.00
C PHE A 118 -20.94 -5.44 -48.22
N ASN A 119 -20.00 -5.29 -49.15
CA ASN A 119 -19.28 -4.04 -49.41
C ASN A 119 -19.52 -3.46 -50.83
N GLN A 120 -20.59 -3.87 -51.51
CA GLN A 120 -20.87 -3.44 -52.88
C GLN A 120 -22.27 -2.84 -53.00
N ASP A 121 -22.36 -1.69 -53.66
CA ASP A 121 -23.61 -1.09 -54.11
C ASP A 121 -24.15 -1.84 -55.35
N THR A 122 -24.60 -3.07 -55.13
CA THR A 122 -25.16 -3.95 -56.17
C THR A 122 -26.41 -4.65 -55.65
N GLY A 123 -27.40 -4.79 -56.53
CA GLY A 123 -28.62 -5.54 -56.25
C GLY A 123 -28.41 -7.06 -56.33
N PRO A 124 -29.32 -7.88 -55.78
CA PRO A 124 -30.58 -7.50 -55.12
C PRO A 124 -30.36 -6.76 -53.78
N TYR A 125 -31.26 -5.85 -53.41
CA TYR A 125 -31.05 -4.87 -52.32
C TYR A 125 -31.62 -5.29 -50.94
N GLY A 126 -31.98 -6.55 -50.70
CA GLY A 126 -32.35 -7.03 -49.36
C GLY A 126 -33.72 -6.56 -48.85
N CYS A 127 -33.88 -6.49 -47.52
CA CYS A 127 -35.12 -6.10 -46.85
C CYS A 127 -35.37 -4.59 -46.89
N SER A 128 -36.51 -4.18 -47.46
CA SER A 128 -36.93 -2.78 -47.56
C SER A 128 -37.67 -2.23 -46.32
N GLY A 129 -37.68 -2.98 -45.21
CA GLY A 129 -38.31 -2.55 -43.97
C GLY A 129 -37.40 -1.59 -43.18
N ASN A 130 -38.00 -0.81 -42.27
CA ASN A 130 -37.27 0.14 -41.44
C ASN A 130 -36.83 -0.47 -40.11
N ASP A 131 -35.64 -0.09 -39.64
CA ASP A 131 -35.13 -0.30 -38.28
C ASP A 131 -34.79 -1.77 -37.90
N ILE A 132 -33.73 -1.95 -37.10
CA ILE A 132 -33.27 -3.23 -36.53
C ILE A 132 -33.23 -3.10 -35.01
N ASP A 133 -33.93 -3.98 -34.30
CA ASP A 133 -33.95 -4.07 -32.84
C ASP A 133 -33.78 -5.55 -32.42
N VAL A 134 -32.54 -6.04 -32.46
CA VAL A 134 -32.23 -7.48 -32.46
C VAL A 134 -31.20 -7.83 -31.40
N LEU A 135 -31.47 -8.90 -30.66
CA LEU A 135 -30.51 -9.60 -29.83
C LEU A 135 -29.90 -10.76 -30.62
N PHE A 136 -28.60 -10.72 -30.87
CA PHE A 136 -27.86 -11.83 -31.48
C PHE A 136 -27.40 -12.82 -30.42
N ASP A 137 -27.71 -14.09 -30.67
CA ASP A 137 -27.48 -15.25 -29.80
C ASP A 137 -27.35 -16.49 -30.70
N ASP A 138 -26.24 -17.24 -30.62
CA ASP A 138 -26.05 -18.43 -31.47
C ASP A 138 -26.83 -19.67 -31.02
N GLU A 139 -27.35 -19.67 -29.80
CA GLU A 139 -28.29 -20.63 -29.23
C GLU A 139 -29.73 -20.31 -29.64
N SER A 140 -29.98 -19.14 -30.24
CA SER A 140 -31.31 -18.70 -30.65
C SER A 140 -32.05 -19.79 -31.48
N PRO A 141 -33.34 -20.05 -31.18
CA PRO A 141 -34.15 -20.96 -31.97
C PRO A 141 -34.53 -20.37 -33.34
N ASN A 142 -34.43 -19.04 -33.50
CA ASN A 142 -34.63 -18.38 -34.77
C ASN A 142 -33.35 -18.49 -35.61
N GLY A 143 -33.49 -18.66 -36.93
CA GLY A 143 -32.35 -18.77 -37.83
C GLY A 143 -31.54 -17.47 -37.94
N PRO A 144 -30.52 -17.43 -38.82
CA PRO A 144 -29.76 -16.23 -39.12
C PRO A 144 -30.68 -15.09 -39.58
N LEU A 145 -30.36 -13.86 -39.17
CA LEU A 145 -31.13 -12.65 -39.50
C LEU A 145 -31.34 -12.49 -41.02
N GLU A 146 -30.39 -12.94 -41.84
CA GLU A 146 -30.45 -12.88 -43.31
C GLU A 146 -31.64 -13.63 -43.90
N ASN A 147 -32.13 -14.65 -43.20
CA ASN A 147 -33.25 -15.49 -43.62
C ASN A 147 -34.56 -15.12 -42.91
N ALA A 148 -34.54 -14.14 -42.01
CA ALA A 148 -35.72 -13.70 -41.29
C ALA A 148 -36.68 -12.95 -42.24
N ALA A 149 -37.98 -13.14 -42.03
CA ALA A 149 -38.98 -12.46 -42.84
C ALA A 149 -38.90 -10.93 -42.65
N CYS A 150 -38.85 -10.20 -43.77
CA CYS A 150 -38.78 -8.74 -43.76
C CYS A 150 -40.08 -8.12 -43.21
N GLY A 151 -39.99 -7.48 -42.05
CA GLY A 151 -41.05 -6.68 -41.43
C GLY A 151 -41.18 -5.28 -42.02
N ASN A 152 -41.87 -4.39 -41.29
CA ASN A 152 -42.07 -2.99 -41.71
C ASN A 152 -41.47 -1.96 -40.74
N ASN A 153 -41.69 -2.10 -39.42
CA ASN A 153 -41.07 -1.28 -38.37
C ASN A 153 -41.31 -1.94 -36.96
N PRO A 154 -40.26 -2.44 -36.28
CA PRO A 154 -38.93 -2.69 -36.84
C PRO A 154 -39.01 -3.77 -37.92
N ALA A 155 -38.10 -3.73 -38.89
CA ALA A 155 -37.98 -4.69 -39.98
C ALA A 155 -37.57 -6.04 -39.43
N PHE A 156 -36.71 -6.01 -38.41
CA PHE A 156 -36.28 -7.16 -37.66
C PHE A 156 -36.35 -6.88 -36.18
N SER A 157 -36.89 -7.85 -35.43
CA SER A 157 -36.90 -7.80 -33.98
C SER A 157 -36.78 -9.16 -33.32
N GLY A 158 -36.47 -9.14 -32.02
CA GLY A 158 -36.32 -10.33 -31.19
C GLY A 158 -34.94 -10.96 -31.33
N THR A 159 -34.83 -12.21 -30.88
CA THR A 159 -33.53 -12.90 -30.83
C THR A 159 -33.25 -13.67 -32.13
N HIS A 160 -32.09 -13.53 -32.75
CA HIS A 160 -31.70 -14.21 -33.99
C HIS A 160 -30.27 -14.73 -33.94
N ARG A 161 -29.94 -15.72 -34.78
CA ARG A 161 -28.54 -16.13 -34.96
C ARG A 161 -27.78 -15.11 -35.81
N THR A 162 -26.45 -15.14 -35.68
CA THR A 162 -25.51 -14.36 -36.48
C THR A 162 -25.44 -14.79 -37.94
N HIS A 163 -24.75 -13.99 -38.76
CA HIS A 163 -24.67 -14.08 -40.22
C HIS A 163 -24.36 -15.49 -40.77
N ASN A 164 -24.95 -15.82 -41.93
CA ASN A 164 -24.77 -17.08 -42.65
C ASN A 164 -23.61 -17.03 -43.67
N PRO A 165 -22.38 -17.40 -43.29
CA PRO A 165 -21.94 -18.77 -43.53
C PRO A 165 -21.39 -19.44 -42.27
N ALA A 166 -21.68 -20.74 -42.11
CA ALA A 166 -21.13 -21.50 -40.99
C ALA A 166 -19.59 -21.67 -41.09
N PRO A 167 -18.87 -21.72 -39.95
CA PRO A 167 -19.32 -21.33 -38.61
C PRO A 167 -19.02 -19.85 -38.38
N ASN A 168 -20.06 -19.03 -38.33
CA ASN A 168 -19.99 -17.65 -37.89
C ASN A 168 -20.99 -17.50 -36.74
N ASN A 169 -20.50 -17.74 -35.52
CA ASN A 169 -21.24 -17.92 -34.28
C ASN A 169 -20.56 -17.16 -33.14
N LEU A 170 -21.33 -16.73 -32.13
CA LEU A 170 -20.78 -15.96 -31.02
C LEU A 170 -19.95 -16.82 -30.07
N SER A 171 -20.21 -18.14 -29.98
CA SER A 171 -19.32 -19.11 -29.31
C SER A 171 -17.87 -19.16 -29.86
N ALA A 172 -17.55 -18.48 -30.96
CA ALA A 172 -16.16 -18.24 -31.37
C ALA A 172 -15.36 -17.40 -30.35
N PHE A 173 -16.06 -16.71 -29.43
CA PHE A 173 -15.48 -15.94 -28.33
C PHE A 173 -15.28 -16.77 -27.05
N ASP A 174 -15.84 -17.98 -26.95
CA ASP A 174 -15.72 -18.81 -25.76
C ASP A 174 -14.25 -19.11 -25.44
N GLY A 175 -13.89 -18.98 -24.17
CA GLY A 175 -12.51 -19.15 -23.72
C GLY A 175 -11.59 -17.95 -23.93
N GLN A 176 -12.08 -16.86 -24.51
CA GLN A 176 -11.32 -15.61 -24.61
C GLN A 176 -11.51 -14.77 -23.35
N ASN A 177 -10.46 -14.09 -22.88
CA ASN A 177 -10.57 -12.97 -21.95
C ASN A 177 -11.45 -11.84 -22.55
N PRO A 178 -12.58 -11.49 -21.91
CA PRO A 178 -13.47 -10.43 -22.37
C PRO A 178 -13.00 -9.01 -22.00
N VAL A 179 -12.03 -8.88 -21.10
CA VAL A 179 -11.56 -7.57 -20.61
C VAL A 179 -10.85 -6.80 -21.73
N GLY A 180 -11.26 -5.53 -21.93
CA GLY A 180 -10.70 -4.62 -22.92
C GLY A 180 -11.73 -4.02 -23.87
N ILE A 181 -11.26 -3.59 -25.04
CA ILE A 181 -12.09 -2.90 -26.05
C ILE A 181 -12.66 -3.91 -27.05
N TRP A 182 -13.98 -4.00 -27.10
CA TRP A 182 -14.73 -4.67 -28.15
C TRP A 182 -15.04 -3.68 -29.27
N ASN A 183 -14.70 -4.04 -30.50
CA ASN A 183 -14.90 -3.17 -31.65
C ASN A 183 -16.18 -3.60 -32.37
N PHE A 184 -17.19 -2.72 -32.39
CA PHE A 184 -18.40 -2.92 -33.16
C PHE A 184 -18.32 -2.14 -34.48
N PHE A 185 -18.25 -2.86 -35.58
CA PHE A 185 -18.20 -2.31 -36.93
C PHE A 185 -19.60 -2.29 -37.54
N PHE A 186 -19.96 -1.20 -38.22
CA PHE A 186 -21.14 -1.13 -39.07
C PHE A 186 -20.91 -0.27 -40.31
N MET A 187 -21.66 -0.57 -41.38
CA MET A 187 -21.67 0.26 -42.58
C MET A 187 -22.96 0.12 -43.39
N ASP A 188 -23.25 1.15 -44.19
CA ASP A 188 -24.17 1.09 -45.33
C ASP A 188 -23.35 1.22 -46.64
N PRO A 189 -23.21 0.13 -47.42
CA PRO A 189 -22.51 0.13 -48.70
C PRO A 189 -23.33 0.73 -49.85
N VAL A 190 -24.63 1.00 -49.67
CA VAL A 190 -25.55 1.51 -50.70
C VAL A 190 -25.82 2.99 -50.49
N SER A 191 -25.73 3.76 -51.58
CA SER A 191 -25.63 5.21 -51.48
C SER A 191 -26.97 5.98 -51.54
N GLN A 192 -28.04 5.45 -50.93
CA GLN A 192 -29.39 6.04 -51.01
C GLN A 192 -30.04 6.34 -49.66
N ASP A 193 -29.77 5.54 -48.65
CA ASP A 193 -30.44 5.60 -47.35
C ASP A 193 -29.47 6.10 -46.26
N THR A 194 -30.04 6.67 -45.20
CA THR A 194 -29.27 7.15 -44.05
C THR A 194 -29.98 6.74 -42.79
N GLY A 195 -29.24 6.64 -41.69
CA GLY A 195 -29.83 6.35 -40.40
C GLY A 195 -28.87 6.60 -39.24
N THR A 196 -29.17 5.99 -38.12
CA THR A 196 -28.40 6.11 -36.88
C THR A 196 -28.23 4.75 -36.22
N MET A 197 -26.99 4.42 -35.87
CA MET A 197 -26.70 3.38 -34.87
C MET A 197 -27.03 3.98 -33.51
N ASN A 198 -28.11 3.54 -32.87
CA ASN A 198 -28.59 4.14 -31.63
C ASN A 198 -27.85 3.55 -30.43
N GLU A 199 -27.71 2.23 -30.40
CA GLU A 199 -27.10 1.49 -29.29
C GLU A 199 -26.52 0.16 -29.76
N ALA A 200 -25.32 -0.18 -29.29
CA ALA A 200 -24.72 -1.50 -29.40
C ALA A 200 -24.32 -1.97 -28.00
N CYS A 201 -24.78 -3.13 -27.58
CA CYS A 201 -24.40 -3.73 -26.31
C CYS A 201 -23.83 -5.13 -26.51
N ILE A 202 -22.84 -5.48 -25.69
CA ILE A 202 -22.45 -6.86 -25.46
C ILE A 202 -22.99 -7.30 -24.10
N VAL A 203 -23.53 -8.51 -24.05
CA VAL A 203 -24.00 -9.17 -22.84
C VAL A 203 -23.13 -10.41 -22.66
N VAL A 204 -22.21 -10.37 -21.71
CA VAL A 204 -21.17 -11.38 -21.52
C VAL A 204 -21.47 -12.19 -20.27
N SER A 205 -21.55 -13.51 -20.45
CA SER A 205 -21.47 -14.49 -19.37
C SER A 205 -20.01 -14.92 -19.24
N SER A 206 -19.48 -14.97 -18.02
CA SER A 206 -18.05 -15.21 -17.82
C SER A 206 -17.68 -15.79 -16.46
N ALA A 207 -16.67 -16.64 -16.48
CA ALA A 207 -15.86 -16.88 -15.29
C ALA A 207 -14.87 -15.73 -15.15
N ALA A 208 -14.83 -15.07 -14.00
CA ALA A 208 -13.97 -13.90 -13.81
C ALA A 208 -13.48 -13.78 -12.38
N VAL A 209 -12.31 -13.17 -12.22
CA VAL A 209 -11.67 -12.93 -10.94
C VAL A 209 -11.08 -11.53 -10.89
N THR A 210 -11.26 -10.87 -9.74
CA THR A 210 -10.48 -9.70 -9.33
C THR A 210 -9.63 -10.13 -8.15
N PHE A 211 -8.32 -9.94 -8.23
CA PHE A 211 -7.38 -10.25 -7.17
C PHE A 211 -6.44 -9.07 -6.95
N ASP A 212 -6.70 -8.33 -5.88
CA ASP A 212 -5.90 -7.17 -5.54
C ASP A 212 -4.95 -7.46 -4.38
N GLN A 213 -3.73 -6.92 -4.46
CA GLN A 213 -2.77 -6.85 -3.36
C GLN A 213 -2.45 -5.38 -3.06
N TRP A 214 -2.72 -4.96 -1.82
CA TRP A 214 -2.46 -3.61 -1.34
C TRP A 214 -1.40 -3.60 -0.24
N VAL A 215 -0.65 -2.51 -0.15
CA VAL A 215 0.22 -2.19 0.99
C VAL A 215 -0.32 -0.97 1.73
N SER A 216 -0.17 -0.93 3.05
CA SER A 216 -0.72 0.17 3.84
C SER A 216 0.03 0.45 5.12
N SER A 217 -0.16 1.67 5.64
CA SER A 217 0.23 2.05 7.01
C SER A 217 -0.89 1.79 8.03
N ASN A 218 -2.08 1.38 7.58
CA ASN A 218 -3.22 1.07 8.45
C ASN A 218 -3.66 -0.40 8.33
N ALA A 219 -4.16 -0.96 9.42
CA ALA A 219 -4.53 -2.38 9.51
C ALA A 219 -5.69 -2.81 8.60
N THR A 220 -6.44 -1.85 8.03
CA THR A 220 -7.59 -2.11 7.16
C THR A 220 -7.28 -2.05 5.67
N CYS A 221 -6.10 -1.52 5.29
CA CYS A 221 -5.74 -1.19 3.91
C CYS A 221 -6.83 -0.43 3.12
N SER A 222 -7.57 0.44 3.81
CA SER A 222 -8.70 1.17 3.20
C SER A 222 -8.26 2.21 2.17
N ASP A 223 -6.97 2.52 2.13
CA ASP A 223 -6.31 3.43 1.20
C ASP A 223 -5.96 2.78 -0.14
N GLN A 224 -6.00 1.44 -0.24
CA GLN A 224 -5.83 0.68 -1.49
C GLN A 224 -4.59 1.14 -2.30
N LEU A 225 -3.40 1.11 -1.66
CA LEU A 225 -2.17 1.59 -2.29
C LEU A 225 -1.36 0.45 -2.92
N ASP A 226 -0.97 0.62 -4.18
CA ASP A 226 0.03 -0.23 -4.86
C ASP A 226 1.48 0.12 -4.47
N SER A 227 1.67 1.29 -3.86
CA SER A 227 2.99 1.78 -3.45
C SER A 227 2.92 2.56 -2.15
N LEU A 228 3.76 2.16 -1.19
CA LEU A 228 3.88 2.81 0.11
C LEU A 228 5.33 3.26 0.33
N SER A 229 5.52 4.55 0.58
CA SER A 229 6.80 5.09 1.08
C SER A 229 6.68 5.35 2.57
N ILE A 230 7.55 4.74 3.38
CA ILE A 230 7.45 4.77 4.83
C ILE A 230 8.83 4.84 5.50
N LEU A 231 8.84 5.33 6.74
CA LEU A 231 10.06 5.42 7.53
C LEU A 231 10.38 4.08 8.21
N ASN A 232 11.66 3.84 8.43
CA ASN A 232 12.18 2.73 9.22
C ASN A 232 11.54 2.75 10.62
N GLY A 233 11.09 1.60 11.10
CA GLY A 233 10.40 1.45 12.39
C GLY A 233 8.88 1.62 12.34
N SER A 234 8.30 2.13 11.24
CA SER A 234 6.84 2.27 11.11
C SER A 234 6.14 0.93 10.82
N ASN A 235 4.84 0.85 11.12
CA ASN A 235 4.01 -0.31 10.81
C ASN A 235 3.66 -0.37 9.31
N VAL A 236 3.78 -1.56 8.75
CA VAL A 236 3.39 -1.90 7.37
C VAL A 236 2.41 -3.05 7.42
N TYR A 237 1.34 -2.95 6.63
CA TYR A 237 0.34 -3.98 6.42
C TYR A 237 0.30 -4.37 4.94
N VAL A 238 -0.01 -5.63 4.68
CA VAL A 238 -0.22 -6.15 3.33
C VAL A 238 -1.58 -6.81 3.31
N CYS A 239 -2.41 -6.46 2.34
CA CYS A 239 -3.79 -6.91 2.28
C CYS A 239 -4.11 -7.48 0.90
N TYR A 240 -4.97 -8.49 0.88
CA TYR A 240 -5.40 -9.21 -0.30
C TYR A 240 -6.90 -9.17 -0.39
N THR A 241 -7.45 -8.91 -1.57
CA THR A 241 -8.88 -9.03 -1.82
C THR A 241 -9.12 -9.88 -3.06
N LEU A 242 -9.85 -10.98 -2.88
CA LEU A 242 -10.29 -11.85 -3.96
C LEU A 242 -11.79 -11.71 -4.15
N THR A 243 -12.22 -11.35 -5.35
CA THR A 243 -13.64 -11.23 -5.71
C THR A 243 -13.95 -12.07 -6.96
N ASN A 244 -15.11 -12.73 -6.97
CA ASN A 244 -15.68 -13.32 -8.17
C ASN A 244 -16.75 -12.37 -8.76
N PRO A 245 -16.39 -11.48 -9.70
CA PRO A 245 -17.35 -10.62 -10.38
C PRO A 245 -18.13 -11.33 -11.51
N GLY A 246 -17.74 -12.57 -11.86
CA GLY A 246 -18.38 -13.37 -12.89
C GLY A 246 -19.72 -13.98 -12.45
N ASP A 247 -20.36 -14.68 -13.37
CA ASP A 247 -21.61 -15.43 -13.15
C ASP A 247 -21.38 -16.94 -12.95
N GLU A 248 -20.14 -17.40 -13.14
CA GLU A 248 -19.73 -18.77 -12.90
C GLU A 248 -19.11 -18.95 -11.51
N ALA A 249 -19.34 -20.12 -10.89
CA ALA A 249 -18.75 -20.44 -9.59
C ALA A 249 -17.28 -20.85 -9.73
N LEU A 250 -16.44 -20.32 -8.85
CA LEU A 250 -15.00 -20.57 -8.81
C LEU A 250 -14.61 -21.27 -7.51
N VAL A 251 -13.48 -21.99 -7.53
CA VAL A 251 -12.89 -22.60 -6.34
C VAL A 251 -11.39 -22.34 -6.35
N LEU A 252 -10.88 -21.79 -5.25
CA LEU A 252 -9.46 -21.72 -4.93
C LEU A 252 -9.11 -22.91 -4.03
N ASN A 253 -8.23 -23.81 -4.47
CA ASN A 253 -7.81 -25.02 -3.74
C ASN A 253 -6.28 -25.08 -3.57
N SER A 254 -5.84 -25.64 -2.44
CA SER A 254 -4.48 -26.10 -2.07
C SER A 254 -3.40 -26.05 -3.16
N GLY A 255 -2.43 -25.13 -3.04
CA GLY A 255 -1.27 -25.08 -3.94
C GLY A 255 -0.48 -23.77 -3.93
N ASP A 256 -1.15 -22.65 -3.69
CA ASP A 256 -0.63 -21.29 -3.92
C ASP A 256 -0.43 -20.56 -2.57
N TRP A 257 0.49 -21.09 -1.77
CA TRP A 257 0.45 -20.90 -0.31
C TRP A 257 1.13 -19.64 0.19
N ASN A 258 2.01 -19.01 -0.58
CA ASN A 258 2.76 -17.87 -0.07
C ASN A 258 2.96 -16.79 -1.12
N ASP A 259 2.73 -15.55 -0.71
CA ASP A 259 3.28 -14.40 -1.40
C ASP A 259 4.82 -14.43 -1.36
N SER A 260 5.46 -13.49 -2.05
CA SER A 260 6.92 -13.36 -2.04
C SER A 260 7.50 -12.99 -0.66
N LEU A 261 6.65 -12.64 0.31
CA LEU A 261 7.02 -12.30 1.68
C LEU A 261 6.93 -13.50 2.64
N GLY A 262 6.38 -14.63 2.21
CA GLY A 262 6.20 -15.85 3.02
C GLY A 262 4.91 -15.87 3.86
N ASN A 263 3.91 -15.05 3.52
CA ASN A 263 2.61 -14.98 4.18
C ASN A 263 1.69 -16.11 3.70
N ASP A 264 1.05 -16.83 4.63
CA ASP A 264 0.14 -17.94 4.32
C ASP A 264 -1.24 -17.47 3.85
N LEU A 265 -1.49 -17.51 2.54
CA LEU A 265 -2.74 -17.08 1.92
C LEU A 265 -3.88 -18.12 2.01
N SER A 266 -3.68 -19.27 2.67
CA SER A 266 -4.67 -20.37 2.73
C SER A 266 -6.05 -19.96 3.25
N SER A 267 -6.14 -18.83 3.94
CA SER A 267 -7.41 -18.29 4.40
C SER A 267 -8.37 -17.90 3.25
N LEU A 268 -7.82 -17.62 2.06
CA LEU A 268 -8.57 -17.33 0.83
C LEU A 268 -9.11 -18.60 0.17
N GLU A 269 -8.72 -19.80 0.60
CA GLU A 269 -9.22 -21.04 0.02
C GLU A 269 -10.72 -21.22 0.25
N GLY A 270 -11.42 -21.66 -0.79
CA GLY A 270 -12.85 -21.88 -0.70
C GLY A 270 -13.57 -21.83 -2.05
N SER A 271 -14.89 -21.99 -1.97
CA SER A 271 -15.79 -21.82 -3.10
C SER A 271 -16.32 -20.38 -3.14
N TYR A 272 -16.14 -19.73 -4.27
CA TYR A 272 -16.57 -18.37 -4.56
C TYR A 272 -17.78 -18.43 -5.48
N ALA A 273 -18.97 -18.29 -4.89
CA ALA A 273 -20.17 -18.04 -5.67
C ALA A 273 -20.07 -16.68 -6.40
N PRO A 274 -20.84 -16.45 -7.47
CA PRO A 274 -20.95 -15.15 -8.11
C PRO A 274 -21.18 -14.02 -7.10
N GLY A 275 -20.37 -12.96 -7.18
CA GLY A 275 -20.38 -11.81 -6.27
C GLY A 275 -19.73 -12.05 -4.91
N ALA A 276 -19.15 -13.23 -4.64
CA ALA A 276 -18.43 -13.48 -3.40
C ALA A 276 -17.11 -12.71 -3.36
N THR A 277 -16.82 -12.11 -2.21
CA THR A 277 -15.56 -11.41 -1.93
C THR A 277 -14.97 -11.92 -0.63
N GLN A 278 -13.65 -12.08 -0.58
CA GLN A 278 -12.90 -12.38 0.63
C GLN A 278 -11.68 -11.47 0.73
N THR A 279 -11.38 -11.02 1.95
CA THR A 279 -10.24 -10.15 2.24
C THR A 279 -9.39 -10.75 3.34
N LEU A 280 -8.07 -10.63 3.22
CA LEU A 280 -7.07 -11.10 4.17
C LEU A 280 -6.02 -10.02 4.40
N ASN A 281 -5.72 -9.72 5.66
CA ASN A 281 -4.75 -8.68 6.04
C ASN A 281 -3.65 -9.29 6.90
N PHE A 282 -2.39 -8.96 6.58
CA PHE A 282 -1.21 -9.29 7.37
C PHE A 282 -0.55 -8.05 7.96
N GLY A 283 0.06 -8.23 9.13
CA GLY A 283 0.81 -7.20 9.84
C GLY A 283 0.32 -7.01 11.29
N PRO A 284 0.86 -6.00 12.00
CA PRO A 284 1.88 -5.08 11.50
C PRO A 284 3.24 -5.77 11.31
N PHE A 285 3.84 -5.54 10.14
CA PHE A 285 5.28 -5.71 9.96
C PHE A 285 5.99 -4.42 10.32
N VAL A 286 7.20 -4.52 10.84
CA VAL A 286 8.02 -3.32 11.14
C VAL A 286 8.86 -3.01 9.91
N ALA A 287 8.75 -1.79 9.37
CA ALA A 287 9.63 -1.30 8.33
C ALA A 287 11.09 -1.32 8.83
N GLY A 288 12.02 -1.75 7.98
CA GLY A 288 13.42 -2.03 8.33
C GLY A 288 13.67 -3.43 8.90
N SER A 289 12.62 -4.26 9.07
CA SER A 289 12.77 -5.68 9.40
C SER A 289 13.30 -6.50 8.22
N THR A 290 13.46 -7.81 8.42
CA THR A 290 13.85 -8.73 7.33
C THR A 290 12.79 -8.84 6.23
N THR A 291 11.51 -8.62 6.54
CA THR A 291 10.42 -8.67 5.55
C THR A 291 10.39 -7.41 4.70
N PHE A 292 10.65 -6.25 5.30
CA PHE A 292 10.72 -4.95 4.61
C PHE A 292 12.03 -4.23 4.95
N PRO A 293 13.18 -4.64 4.38
CA PRO A 293 14.45 -3.98 4.66
C PRO A 293 14.50 -2.56 4.11
N LEU A 294 15.50 -1.78 4.54
CA LEU A 294 15.81 -0.47 3.95
C LEU A 294 15.97 -0.59 2.43
N GLY A 295 15.36 0.33 1.69
CA GLY A 295 15.27 0.31 0.23
C GLY A 295 13.87 -0.05 -0.26
N VAL A 296 13.78 -0.62 -1.46
CA VAL A 296 12.50 -0.98 -2.09
C VAL A 296 12.30 -2.49 -2.03
N THR A 297 11.16 -2.90 -1.50
CA THR A 297 10.67 -4.29 -1.51
C THR A 297 9.52 -4.40 -2.49
N ASN A 298 9.55 -5.40 -3.37
CA ASN A 298 8.45 -5.72 -4.28
C ASN A 298 7.75 -6.97 -3.76
N ALA A 299 6.58 -6.79 -3.16
CA ALA A 299 5.73 -7.87 -2.68
C ALA A 299 4.85 -8.34 -3.83
N THR A 300 4.81 -9.63 -4.10
CA THR A 300 4.04 -10.21 -5.21
C THR A 300 3.25 -11.41 -4.70
N ALA A 301 2.05 -11.61 -5.22
CA ALA A 301 1.25 -12.79 -4.95
C ALA A 301 0.56 -13.26 -6.22
N ASP A 302 0.35 -14.56 -6.31
CA ASP A 302 -0.34 -15.21 -7.42
C ASP A 302 -1.38 -16.20 -6.90
N VAL A 303 -2.49 -16.30 -7.62
CA VAL A 303 -3.58 -17.23 -7.30
C VAL A 303 -4.12 -17.92 -8.55
N THR A 304 -4.38 -19.22 -8.42
CA THR A 304 -5.00 -20.03 -9.47
C THR A 304 -6.40 -20.49 -9.05
N LEU A 305 -7.44 -20.03 -9.74
CA LEU A 305 -8.83 -20.44 -9.50
C LEU A 305 -9.26 -21.49 -10.51
N THR A 306 -9.97 -22.51 -10.04
CA THR A 306 -10.56 -23.58 -10.87
C THR A 306 -12.06 -23.40 -11.00
N GLY A 307 -12.64 -23.88 -12.10
CA GLY A 307 -14.08 -23.85 -12.30
C GLY A 307 -14.86 -24.85 -11.44
N ASN A 308 -16.09 -24.49 -11.07
CA ASN A 308 -17.00 -25.34 -10.29
C ASN A 308 -18.45 -25.26 -10.80
N SER A 309 -18.62 -24.95 -12.08
CA SER A 309 -19.92 -24.89 -12.72
C SER A 309 -19.97 -25.78 -13.97
N VAL A 310 -21.14 -25.82 -14.61
CA VAL A 310 -21.32 -26.58 -15.85
C VAL A 310 -20.61 -25.90 -17.03
N ASN A 311 -20.69 -24.57 -17.12
CA ASN A 311 -20.12 -23.81 -18.24
C ASN A 311 -18.62 -23.51 -18.02
N PHE A 312 -18.18 -23.45 -16.76
CA PHE A 312 -16.78 -23.33 -16.37
C PHE A 312 -16.41 -24.50 -15.45
N PRO A 313 -16.08 -25.68 -16.02
CA PRO A 313 -15.81 -26.90 -15.27
C PRO A 313 -14.40 -26.88 -14.65
N SER A 314 -14.17 -27.80 -13.70
CA SER A 314 -12.90 -27.93 -12.95
C SER A 314 -11.66 -28.27 -13.80
N SER A 315 -11.83 -28.53 -15.10
CA SER A 315 -10.72 -28.67 -16.05
C SER A 315 -10.20 -27.33 -16.58
N ARG A 316 -10.89 -26.22 -16.29
CA ARG A 316 -10.49 -24.86 -16.67
C ARG A 316 -10.04 -24.07 -15.45
N THR A 317 -9.13 -23.13 -15.69
CA THR A 317 -8.50 -22.32 -14.64
C THR A 317 -8.33 -20.88 -15.06
N LEU A 318 -8.43 -19.97 -14.09
CA LEU A 318 -7.97 -18.58 -14.19
C LEU A 318 -6.71 -18.44 -13.34
N PHE A 319 -5.70 -17.75 -13.85
CA PHE A 319 -4.45 -17.46 -13.14
C PHE A 319 -4.23 -15.96 -13.16
N THR A 320 -4.08 -15.35 -11.99
CA THR A 320 -3.81 -13.92 -11.86
C THR A 320 -2.70 -13.69 -10.83
N ASP A 321 -1.92 -12.66 -11.06
CA ASP A 321 -0.85 -12.20 -10.18
C ASP A 321 -1.02 -10.72 -9.88
N GLU A 322 -0.50 -10.29 -8.74
CA GLU A 322 -0.56 -8.90 -8.31
C GLU A 322 0.73 -8.49 -7.59
N ALA A 323 1.05 -7.19 -7.62
CA ALA A 323 2.31 -6.69 -7.05
C ALA A 323 2.15 -5.31 -6.40
N ALA A 324 2.68 -5.20 -5.17
CA ALA A 324 2.74 -3.94 -4.45
C ALA A 324 4.17 -3.63 -3.98
N THR A 325 4.50 -2.35 -3.87
CA THR A 325 5.85 -1.89 -3.53
C THR A 325 5.89 -1.16 -2.19
N VAL A 326 6.89 -1.49 -1.35
CA VAL A 326 7.16 -0.75 -0.11
C VAL A 326 8.58 -0.18 -0.17
N ALA A 327 8.69 1.14 -0.14
CA ALA A 327 9.95 1.86 -0.05
C ALA A 327 10.19 2.29 1.41
N VAL A 328 11.17 1.67 2.06
CA VAL A 328 11.58 2.01 3.43
C VAL A 328 12.82 2.89 3.40
N ALA A 329 12.74 4.05 4.03
CA ALA A 329 13.87 4.95 4.24
C ALA A 329 14.06 5.26 5.72
N ASN A 330 15.27 5.63 6.14
CA ASN A 330 15.41 6.28 7.45
C ASN A 330 14.79 7.68 7.40
N SER A 331 14.41 8.22 8.56
CA SER A 331 14.10 9.65 8.63
C SER A 331 15.24 10.46 8.01
N PRO A 332 14.95 11.45 7.15
CA PRO A 332 15.98 12.31 6.61
C PRO A 332 16.69 13.02 7.78
N PRO A 333 18.03 13.03 7.83
CA PRO A 333 18.74 13.68 8.92
C PRO A 333 18.36 15.15 9.03
N ALA A 334 18.40 15.70 10.24
CA ALA A 334 18.18 17.12 10.42
C ALA A 334 19.22 17.93 9.62
N THR A 335 18.76 19.03 9.02
CA THR A 335 19.66 20.01 8.39
C THR A 335 19.99 21.12 9.38
N GLY A 336 21.21 21.66 9.29
CA GLY A 336 21.68 22.63 10.26
C GLY A 336 23.12 23.02 10.05
N ASN A 337 23.54 24.07 10.74
CA ASN A 337 24.91 24.53 10.70
C ASN A 337 25.74 23.86 11.79
N LYS A 338 26.92 23.37 11.42
CA LYS A 338 27.91 22.76 12.32
C LYS A 338 29.11 23.71 12.47
N PRO A 339 29.15 24.62 13.48
CA PRO A 339 30.30 25.47 13.76
C PRO A 339 31.55 24.68 14.19
N LEU A 340 32.68 24.93 13.52
CA LEU A 340 33.98 24.39 13.87
C LEU A 340 34.89 25.51 14.38
N TYR A 341 35.25 25.45 15.66
CA TYR A 341 36.01 26.46 16.36
C TYR A 341 37.52 26.26 16.20
N LEU A 342 38.23 27.35 15.90
CA LEU A 342 39.68 27.34 15.76
C LEU A 342 40.35 27.43 17.13
N TYR A 343 41.43 26.67 17.31
CA TYR A 343 42.28 26.74 18.50
C TYR A 343 43.69 27.26 18.19
N SER A 344 44.37 27.79 19.21
CA SER A 344 45.74 28.32 19.05
C SER A 344 46.78 27.24 18.73
N ASN A 345 46.49 25.98 19.08
CA ASN A 345 47.32 24.80 18.84
C ASN A 345 47.11 24.12 17.47
N ASN A 346 46.33 24.74 16.58
CA ASN A 346 45.96 24.23 15.25
C ASN A 346 44.90 23.12 15.24
N ASP A 347 44.17 22.93 16.34
CA ASP A 347 43.01 22.04 16.33
C ASP A 347 41.75 22.77 15.84
N LEU A 348 40.89 22.00 15.18
CA LEU A 348 39.54 22.38 14.83
C LEU A 348 38.59 21.48 15.63
N SER A 349 37.58 22.05 16.30
CA SER A 349 36.68 21.29 17.18
C SER A 349 35.24 21.79 17.13
N ARG A 350 34.29 20.89 17.37
CA ARG A 350 32.88 21.23 17.66
C ARG A 350 32.72 21.90 19.02
N VAL A 351 33.63 21.63 19.96
CA VAL A 351 33.57 22.19 21.31
C VAL A 351 34.19 23.59 21.33
N PRO A 352 33.45 24.63 21.76
CA PRO A 352 34.02 25.95 21.91
C PRO A 352 34.92 26.06 23.15
N THR A 353 36.01 26.83 23.03
CA THR A 353 36.87 27.14 24.18
C THR A 353 36.18 28.11 25.16
N ALA A 354 36.28 27.81 26.45
CA ALA A 354 35.86 28.69 27.55
C ALA A 354 36.98 29.64 28.04
N ALA A 355 38.21 29.48 27.52
CA ALA A 355 39.37 30.29 27.89
C ALA A 355 39.88 31.10 26.70
N ASN A 356 40.52 32.23 27.02
CA ASN A 356 41.21 33.07 26.05
C ASN A 356 42.35 32.29 25.38
N GLN A 357 42.45 32.39 24.06
CA GLN A 357 43.44 31.70 23.25
C GLN A 357 44.55 32.66 22.82
N ALA A 358 45.76 32.14 22.61
CA ALA A 358 46.85 32.97 22.10
C ALA A 358 46.60 33.37 20.64
N GLU A 359 46.80 34.65 20.33
CA GLU A 359 46.72 35.14 18.95
C GLU A 359 47.82 34.51 18.07
N ILE A 360 47.45 34.22 16.83
CA ILE A 360 48.33 33.61 15.85
C ILE A 360 48.79 34.68 14.86
N THR A 361 50.12 34.80 14.70
CA THR A 361 50.71 35.73 13.73
C THR A 361 50.92 35.08 12.37
N PHE A 362 50.38 35.71 11.33
CA PHE A 362 50.60 35.37 9.93
C PHE A 362 51.42 36.47 9.26
N ASN A 363 52.74 36.28 9.17
CA ASN A 363 53.59 37.13 8.33
C ASN A 363 53.28 36.92 6.83
N ALA A 364 53.73 37.83 5.98
CA ALA A 364 53.51 37.71 4.54
C ALA A 364 54.06 36.38 3.99
N GLY A 365 53.24 35.68 3.22
CA GLY A 365 53.53 34.36 2.66
C GLY A 365 53.34 33.18 3.62
N ILE A 366 52.95 33.43 4.88
CA ILE A 366 52.72 32.35 5.85
C ILE A 366 51.32 31.76 5.65
N SER A 367 51.28 30.43 5.65
CA SER A 367 50.08 29.61 5.70
C SER A 367 50.05 28.79 6.98
N ARG A 368 48.86 28.58 7.55
CA ARG A 368 48.64 27.61 8.63
C ARG A 368 47.33 26.89 8.39
N SER A 369 47.29 25.64 8.83
CA SER A 369 46.13 24.77 8.74
C SER A 369 45.65 24.37 10.14
N TRP A 370 44.33 24.30 10.30
CA TRP A 370 43.65 23.71 11.44
C TRP A 370 42.96 22.44 11.00
N THR A 371 43.06 21.38 11.80
CA THR A 371 42.56 20.05 11.43
C THR A 371 41.58 19.55 12.48
N LEU A 372 40.44 19.04 12.01
CA LEU A 372 39.39 18.48 12.84
C LEU A 372 39.90 17.26 13.61
N THR A 373 39.81 17.31 14.94
CA THR A 373 40.18 16.21 15.83
C THR A 373 39.12 16.02 16.93
N PRO A 374 38.55 14.82 17.10
CA PRO A 374 38.69 13.63 16.24
C PRO A 374 38.20 13.87 14.79
N ALA A 375 38.69 13.09 13.83
CA ALA A 375 38.16 13.12 12.46
C ALA A 375 36.68 12.72 12.42
N LEU A 376 36.00 12.96 11.29
CA LEU A 376 34.59 12.58 11.12
C LEU A 376 34.37 11.10 11.46
N GLN A 377 33.32 10.80 12.22
CA GLN A 377 32.97 9.45 12.66
C GLN A 377 31.98 8.77 11.69
N SER A 378 31.28 9.54 10.86
CA SER A 378 30.52 9.06 9.69
C SER A 378 30.58 10.05 8.53
N SER A 379 29.97 9.74 7.39
CA SER A 379 29.89 10.66 6.26
C SER A 379 29.12 11.94 6.62
N LEU A 380 29.53 13.07 6.05
CA LEU A 380 28.90 14.37 6.21
C LEU A 380 28.54 14.95 4.84
N ASP A 381 27.25 15.09 4.57
CA ASP A 381 26.72 15.78 3.40
C ASP A 381 26.51 17.26 3.69
N LEU A 382 27.15 18.11 2.89
CA LEU A 382 27.01 19.56 2.99
C LEU A 382 25.72 20.03 2.32
N ASN A 383 25.05 20.99 2.95
CA ASN A 383 23.93 21.70 2.34
C ASN A 383 24.47 22.69 1.30
N THR A 384 24.22 22.40 0.02
CA THR A 384 24.70 23.18 -1.11
C THR A 384 23.72 24.25 -1.60
N ALA A 385 22.53 24.37 -1.01
CA ALA A 385 21.50 25.32 -1.46
C ALA A 385 21.97 26.78 -1.40
N GLY A 386 22.77 27.13 -0.38
CA GLY A 386 23.41 28.45 -0.26
C GLY A 386 24.73 28.60 -1.03
N GLY A 387 25.29 27.51 -1.55
CA GLY A 387 26.52 27.47 -2.34
C GLY A 387 27.80 27.96 -1.65
N GLN A 388 27.76 28.28 -0.35
CA GLN A 388 28.86 28.92 0.38
C GLN A 388 28.94 28.46 1.85
N ILE A 389 30.15 28.46 2.40
CA ILE A 389 30.48 28.18 3.81
C ILE A 389 30.92 29.50 4.47
N PRO A 390 30.13 30.06 5.40
CA PRO A 390 30.54 31.25 6.15
C PRO A 390 31.69 30.94 7.12
N VAL A 391 32.80 31.67 7.01
CA VAL A 391 33.93 31.59 7.95
C VAL A 391 34.04 32.92 8.68
N THR A 392 33.83 32.90 10.00
CA THR A 392 33.96 34.10 10.84
C THR A 392 35.33 34.09 11.51
N LEU A 393 36.17 35.08 11.22
CA LEU A 393 37.50 35.22 11.82
C LEU A 393 37.63 36.56 12.53
N TYR A 394 38.15 36.52 13.76
CA TYR A 394 38.56 37.72 14.49
C TYR A 394 39.98 38.08 14.08
N LEU A 395 40.10 39.13 13.28
CA LEU A 395 41.36 39.50 12.64
C LEU A 395 41.72 40.93 13.02
N ARG A 396 43.03 41.18 13.09
CA ARG A 396 43.59 42.53 13.16
C ARG A 396 44.94 42.61 12.49
N ARG A 397 45.38 43.83 12.23
CA ARG A 397 46.70 44.11 11.69
C ARG A 397 47.78 43.86 12.74
N ASN A 398 48.85 43.15 12.35
CA ASN A 398 50.06 43.08 13.17
C ASN A 398 50.84 44.42 13.09
N GLY A 399 51.09 45.06 14.24
CA GLY A 399 51.92 46.27 14.38
C GLY A 399 51.18 47.55 14.81
N ASN A 400 51.94 48.48 15.40
CA ASN A 400 51.46 49.72 16.05
C ASN A 400 51.48 50.96 15.12
N TYR A 401 50.84 50.85 13.94
CA TYR A 401 50.71 51.98 13.00
C TYR A 401 49.33 52.65 13.09
N GLY A 402 49.22 53.94 12.77
CA GLY A 402 47.92 54.59 12.62
C GLY A 402 47.21 54.16 11.33
N GLY A 403 45.88 54.01 11.36
CA GLY A 403 45.04 53.78 10.17
C GLY A 403 44.83 52.31 9.78
N SER A 404 44.01 52.09 8.74
CA SER A 404 43.67 50.77 8.21
C SER A 404 44.43 50.47 6.91
N PHE A 405 44.86 49.23 6.71
CA PHE A 405 45.62 48.80 5.53
C PHE A 405 45.06 47.52 4.95
N GLN A 406 45.06 47.42 3.62
CA GLN A 406 44.63 46.20 2.92
C GLN A 406 45.55 45.01 3.23
N ARG A 407 44.91 43.85 3.42
CA ARG A 407 45.50 42.54 3.64
C ARG A 407 44.84 41.55 2.69
N ASP A 408 45.67 40.88 1.89
CA ASP A 408 45.24 39.87 0.94
C ASP A 408 45.39 38.51 1.60
N MET A 409 44.35 37.68 1.52
CA MET A 409 44.33 36.36 2.13
C MET A 409 43.60 35.35 1.27
N THR A 410 43.96 34.08 1.43
CA THR A 410 43.26 32.94 0.85
C THR A 410 42.82 32.00 1.97
N LEU A 411 41.57 31.58 1.89
CA LEU A 411 40.96 30.58 2.75
C LEU A 411 40.64 29.35 1.89
N THR A 412 41.05 28.18 2.37
CA THR A 412 40.75 26.89 1.73
C THR A 412 40.18 25.94 2.77
N ILE A 413 39.06 25.30 2.45
CA ILE A 413 38.48 24.21 3.24
C ILE A 413 38.59 22.94 2.40
N ALA A 414 39.14 21.89 2.98
CA ALA A 414 39.34 20.61 2.32
C ALA A 414 39.14 19.45 3.30
N GLY A 415 38.67 18.33 2.81
CA GLY A 415 38.77 17.06 3.52
C GLY A 415 40.03 16.31 3.09
N SER A 416 40.58 15.48 3.99
CA SER A 416 41.82 14.73 3.74
C SER A 416 41.74 13.69 2.62
N ALA A 417 40.53 13.24 2.23
CA ALA A 417 40.30 12.21 1.22
C ALA A 417 39.46 12.72 0.04
N SER A 418 38.38 13.45 0.32
CA SER A 418 37.44 14.06 -0.62
C SER A 418 38.03 15.29 -1.33
N GLY A 419 39.13 15.85 -0.82
CA GLY A 419 39.84 16.96 -1.43
C GLY A 419 39.24 18.32 -1.10
N VAL A 420 39.48 19.30 -1.96
CA VAL A 420 39.06 20.69 -1.72
C VAL A 420 37.54 20.81 -1.83
N ILE A 421 36.91 21.33 -0.77
CA ILE A 421 35.50 21.71 -0.75
C ILE A 421 35.32 23.08 -1.41
N GLY A 422 36.21 24.02 -1.05
CA GLY A 422 36.16 25.39 -1.53
C GLY A 422 37.43 26.17 -1.27
N THR A 423 37.67 27.19 -2.09
CA THR A 423 38.75 28.16 -1.89
C THR A 423 38.28 29.56 -2.29
N THR A 424 38.63 30.57 -1.50
CA THR A 424 38.35 31.98 -1.80
C THR A 424 39.54 32.85 -1.45
N SER A 425 39.73 33.92 -2.23
CA SER A 425 40.74 34.95 -1.97
C SER A 425 40.06 36.29 -1.82
N THR A 426 40.45 37.05 -0.80
CA THR A 426 39.83 38.35 -0.49
C THR A 426 40.86 39.36 0.02
N SER A 427 40.51 40.64 -0.09
CA SER A 427 41.31 41.77 0.39
C SER A 427 40.50 42.56 1.42
N ILE A 428 40.96 42.58 2.67
CA ILE A 428 40.27 43.24 3.78
C ILE A 428 41.14 44.40 4.30
N SER A 429 40.52 45.56 4.54
CA SER A 429 41.18 46.69 5.21
C SER A 429 41.09 46.50 6.72
N MET A 430 42.24 46.35 7.40
CA MET A 430 42.32 46.12 8.84
C MET A 430 43.17 47.17 9.55
N ASP A 431 42.74 47.55 10.76
CA ASP A 431 43.52 48.34 11.71
C ASP A 431 44.05 47.47 12.87
N GLY A 432 44.51 48.10 13.96
CA GLY A 432 45.07 47.38 15.12
C GLY A 432 44.06 46.70 16.04
N THR A 433 42.76 46.79 15.76
CA THR A 433 41.65 46.31 16.60
C THR A 433 41.15 44.94 16.13
N SER A 434 40.99 44.00 17.07
CA SER A 434 40.39 42.69 16.77
C SER A 434 38.93 42.88 16.36
N THR A 435 38.62 42.53 15.11
CA THR A 435 37.28 42.71 14.51
C THR A 435 36.83 41.42 13.85
N ALA A 436 35.55 41.07 13.98
CA ALA A 436 34.96 39.93 13.30
C ALA A 436 34.79 40.22 11.80
N TYR A 437 35.30 39.33 10.96
CA TYR A 437 35.07 39.34 9.52
C TYR A 437 34.47 38.00 9.10
N THR A 438 33.31 38.04 8.43
CA THR A 438 32.71 36.86 7.80
C THR A 438 33.12 36.79 6.34
N ILE A 439 33.83 35.74 5.97
CA ILE A 439 34.34 35.47 4.63
C ILE A 439 33.65 34.20 4.13
N ASN A 440 32.91 34.30 3.03
CA ASN A 440 32.20 33.17 2.46
C ASN A 440 33.12 32.40 1.50
N VAL A 441 33.36 31.13 1.81
CA VAL A 441 34.09 30.19 0.95
C VAL A 441 33.08 29.48 0.05
N PRO A 442 33.15 29.58 -1.29
CA PRO A 442 32.19 28.92 -2.16
C PRO A 442 32.40 27.40 -2.14
N ILE A 443 31.30 26.64 -2.17
CA ILE A 443 31.33 25.18 -2.32
C ILE A 443 31.47 24.87 -3.81
N THR A 444 32.70 24.59 -4.26
CA THR A 444 33.03 24.37 -5.69
C THR A 444 33.56 22.98 -5.97
N GLY A 445 33.91 22.21 -4.93
CA GLY A 445 34.43 20.85 -5.02
C GLY A 445 33.54 19.87 -4.27
N ALA A 446 34.12 19.06 -3.40
CA ALA A 446 33.40 18.00 -2.70
C ALA A 446 32.24 18.56 -1.85
N SER A 447 31.04 17.98 -2.00
CA SER A 447 29.85 18.26 -1.19
C SER A 447 29.49 17.13 -0.22
N THR A 448 30.13 15.98 -0.36
CA THR A 448 29.99 14.82 0.54
C THR A 448 31.38 14.47 1.06
N LEU A 449 31.53 14.40 2.37
CA LEU A 449 32.75 14.01 3.07
C LEU A 449 32.58 12.61 3.63
N VAL A 450 33.64 11.80 3.61
CA VAL A 450 33.56 10.39 3.98
C VAL A 450 33.92 10.17 5.45
N SER A 451 33.49 9.04 6.00
CA SER A 451 33.86 8.62 7.35
C SER A 451 35.38 8.52 7.53
N GLY A 452 35.88 8.92 8.70
CA GLY A 452 37.31 8.92 9.04
C GLY A 452 38.10 10.10 8.45
N GLU A 453 37.43 11.02 7.75
CA GLU A 453 38.07 12.14 7.08
C GLU A 453 38.32 13.32 8.04
N ALA A 454 39.52 13.90 7.98
CA ALA A 454 39.85 15.09 8.74
C ALA A 454 39.56 16.35 7.93
N ILE A 455 38.61 17.16 8.38
CA ILE A 455 38.33 18.47 7.79
C ILE A 455 39.47 19.42 8.15
N THR A 456 40.05 20.05 7.13
CA THR A 456 41.16 20.99 7.29
C THR A 456 40.77 22.36 6.75
N PHE A 457 41.00 23.38 7.58
CA PHE A 457 40.91 24.78 7.18
C PHE A 457 42.30 25.39 7.08
N THR A 458 42.61 25.99 5.94
CA THR A 458 43.90 26.63 5.70
C THR A 458 43.71 28.12 5.47
N PHE A 459 44.41 28.92 6.28
CA PHE A 459 44.48 30.37 6.13
C PHE A 459 45.88 30.78 5.66
N THR A 460 45.94 31.54 4.57
CA THR A 460 47.20 32.05 4.02
C THR A 460 47.17 33.56 3.91
N ASN A 461 48.19 34.22 4.44
CA ASN A 461 48.41 35.64 4.22
C ASN A 461 49.22 35.85 2.92
N ASN A 462 48.54 36.31 1.86
CA ASN A 462 49.15 36.58 0.55
C ASN A 462 49.56 38.05 0.39
N THR A 463 49.44 38.86 1.44
CA THR A 463 49.73 40.29 1.34
C THR A 463 51.17 40.52 0.91
N SER A 464 51.37 41.41 -0.06
CA SER A 464 52.70 41.85 -0.47
C SER A 464 53.37 42.79 0.56
N GLY A 465 54.70 42.70 0.69
CA GLY A 465 55.47 43.45 1.70
C GLY A 465 55.38 42.83 3.11
N GLN A 466 56.19 43.32 4.07
CA GLN A 466 56.23 42.79 5.46
C GLN A 466 54.96 43.15 6.27
N ARG A 467 53.79 42.67 5.84
CA ARG A 467 52.47 43.04 6.35
C ARG A 467 51.82 41.84 7.03
N GLY A 468 51.92 41.77 8.36
CA GLY A 468 51.33 40.68 9.14
C GLY A 468 49.84 40.84 9.43
N ILE A 469 49.18 39.70 9.66
CA ILE A 469 47.80 39.57 10.17
C ILE A 469 47.90 38.83 11.51
N LEU A 470 47.14 39.27 12.51
CA LEU A 470 46.90 38.54 13.75
C LEU A 470 45.49 37.95 13.68
N LEU A 471 45.38 36.66 13.92
CA LEU A 471 44.12 35.96 14.09
C LEU A 471 43.94 35.65 15.57
N ASP A 472 42.79 36.01 16.10
CA ASP A 472 42.36 35.69 17.45
C ASP A 472 41.42 34.46 17.40
N PRO A 473 41.85 33.28 17.89
CA PRO A 473 40.99 32.11 17.90
C PRO A 473 39.79 32.28 18.83
N SER A 474 39.99 32.89 20.01
CA SER A 474 38.91 33.21 20.95
C SER A 474 39.41 34.10 22.08
N ASP A 475 38.57 35.05 22.51
CA ASP A 475 38.80 35.89 23.70
C ASP A 475 38.42 35.22 25.03
N GLY A 476 37.96 33.97 25.01
CA GLY A 476 37.44 33.25 26.19
C GLY A 476 36.03 33.65 26.61
N ALA A 477 35.36 34.52 25.86
CA ALA A 477 33.96 34.88 26.02
C ALA A 477 33.16 34.41 24.79
N ASN A 478 32.36 35.31 24.20
CA ASN A 478 31.48 34.99 23.08
C ASN A 478 32.12 35.19 21.71
N ASN A 479 33.33 35.77 21.64
CA ASN A 479 34.00 36.05 20.39
C ASN A 479 34.93 34.87 20.03
N ARG A 480 34.58 34.16 18.96
CA ARG A 480 35.28 32.94 18.52
C ARG A 480 35.42 32.91 17.01
N SER A 481 36.63 32.63 16.54
CA SER A 481 36.87 32.35 15.13
C SER A 481 36.38 30.93 14.80
N LEU A 482 35.53 30.80 13.78
CA LEU A 482 34.89 29.53 13.44
C LEU A 482 34.57 29.40 11.94
N ILE A 483 34.39 28.16 11.52
CA ILE A 483 33.85 27.78 10.21
C ILE A 483 32.44 27.26 10.43
N ASN A 484 31.45 27.87 9.82
CA ASN A 484 30.07 27.44 9.98
C ASN A 484 29.70 26.51 8.83
N LEU A 485 29.85 25.20 9.01
CA LEU A 485 29.59 24.22 7.95
C LEU A 485 28.07 24.01 7.78
N PRO A 486 27.48 24.37 6.63
CA PRO A 486 26.08 24.05 6.36
C PRO A 486 25.97 22.56 6.04
N SER A 487 25.19 21.81 6.80
CA SER A 487 25.08 20.35 6.67
C SER A 487 23.64 19.89 6.48
N ASN A 488 23.46 18.85 5.67
CA ASN A 488 22.22 18.07 5.55
C ASN A 488 22.20 16.85 6.48
N THR A 489 23.34 16.54 7.11
CA THR A 489 23.52 15.41 8.02
C THR A 489 24.06 15.95 9.33
N VAL A 490 23.18 16.12 10.32
CA VAL A 490 23.53 16.80 11.56
C VAL A 490 23.48 15.86 12.74
N ILE A 491 22.29 15.59 13.25
CA ILE A 491 22.00 14.57 14.23
C ILE A 491 20.83 13.76 13.67
N ASN A 492 20.83 12.45 13.86
CA ASN A 492 19.79 11.59 13.33
C ASN A 492 19.32 10.59 14.39
N ILE A 493 18.01 10.37 14.44
CA ILE A 493 17.44 9.23 15.16
C ILE A 493 17.41 8.11 14.12
N ASP A 494 18.24 7.09 14.32
CA ASP A 494 18.39 5.99 13.38
C ASP A 494 17.31 4.93 13.57
N SER A 495 16.83 4.76 14.80
CA SER A 495 15.72 3.86 15.14
C SER A 495 15.15 4.14 16.53
N ILE A 496 13.88 3.82 16.72
CA ILE A 496 13.21 3.73 18.01
C ILE A 496 12.64 2.32 18.16
N GLN A 497 12.91 1.65 19.28
CA GLN A 497 12.47 0.27 19.55
C GLN A 497 12.05 0.11 21.01
N VAL A 498 11.10 -0.79 21.26
CA VAL A 498 10.52 -1.01 22.59
C VAL A 498 10.88 -2.40 23.09
N TYR A 499 11.24 -2.50 24.37
CA TYR A 499 11.67 -3.72 25.04
C TYR A 499 10.88 -3.93 26.34
N ASP A 500 10.77 -5.17 26.80
CA ASP A 500 10.17 -5.54 28.10
C ASP A 500 11.21 -5.69 29.23
N GLN A 501 12.50 -5.51 28.91
CA GLN A 501 13.62 -5.58 29.83
C GLN A 501 14.56 -4.39 29.64
N SER A 502 15.11 -3.88 30.75
CA SER A 502 16.08 -2.77 30.70
C SER A 502 17.39 -3.18 30.03
N TYR A 503 18.09 -2.22 29.43
CA TYR A 503 19.39 -2.48 28.80
C TYR A 503 20.39 -2.96 29.84
N ALA A 504 20.37 -2.38 31.04
CA ALA A 504 21.24 -2.75 32.15
C ALA A 504 21.09 -4.23 32.57
N THR A 505 19.88 -4.79 32.47
CA THR A 505 19.61 -6.19 32.82
C THR A 505 19.88 -7.15 31.67
N ASN A 506 19.53 -6.76 30.43
CA ASN A 506 19.70 -7.60 29.25
C ASN A 506 19.98 -6.74 28.00
N PRO A 507 21.26 -6.45 27.70
CA PRO A 507 21.65 -5.71 26.50
C PRO A 507 21.28 -6.40 25.18
N ALA A 508 21.08 -7.73 25.21
CA ALA A 508 20.76 -8.55 24.04
C ALA A 508 19.27 -8.91 23.96
N ALA A 509 18.42 -8.23 24.73
CA ALA A 509 16.96 -8.37 24.60
C ALA A 509 16.54 -8.07 23.16
N THR A 510 15.52 -8.77 22.67
CA THR A 510 14.89 -8.49 21.39
C THR A 510 13.74 -7.50 21.58
N PRO A 511 13.46 -6.61 20.61
CA PRO A 511 12.30 -5.74 20.68
C PRO A 511 11.00 -6.54 20.80
N VAL A 512 10.03 -5.99 21.53
CA VAL A 512 8.67 -6.53 21.62
C VAL A 512 7.75 -5.76 20.68
N SER A 513 6.67 -6.40 20.25
CA SER A 513 5.67 -5.79 19.36
C SER A 513 4.51 -5.11 20.10
N SER A 514 4.39 -5.32 21.42
CA SER A 514 3.41 -4.66 22.28
C SER A 514 3.81 -4.73 23.75
N ILE A 515 3.19 -3.91 24.60
CA ILE A 515 3.36 -3.96 26.07
C ILE A 515 1.98 -4.08 26.74
N GLN A 516 1.94 -4.79 27.88
CA GLN A 516 0.73 -4.97 28.67
C GLN A 516 0.55 -3.89 29.75
N PRO A 517 -0.70 -3.49 30.07
CA PRO A 517 -0.98 -2.66 31.23
C PRO A 517 -0.37 -3.21 32.52
N GLY A 518 0.31 -2.35 33.29
CA GLY A 518 0.98 -2.73 34.54
C GLY A 518 2.43 -3.21 34.38
N GLN A 519 2.94 -3.33 33.15
CA GLN A 519 4.36 -3.60 32.89
C GLN A 519 5.18 -2.32 32.72
N THR A 520 6.50 -2.45 32.69
CA THR A 520 7.41 -1.36 32.31
C THR A 520 7.88 -1.57 30.88
N ALA A 521 7.64 -0.60 30.02
CA ALA A 521 8.21 -0.54 28.67
C ALA A 521 9.58 0.17 28.73
N TYR A 522 10.57 -0.36 28.03
CA TYR A 522 11.89 0.27 27.87
C TYR A 522 12.04 0.72 26.42
N ILE A 523 11.84 2.01 26.18
CA ILE A 523 11.93 2.62 24.85
C ILE A 523 13.38 3.02 24.62
N ARG A 524 13.99 2.51 23.56
CA ARG A 524 15.38 2.81 23.18
C ARG A 524 15.43 3.53 21.85
N ALA A 525 16.26 4.56 21.78
CA ALA A 525 16.56 5.28 20.56
C ALA A 525 18.05 5.18 20.25
N LEU A 526 18.40 4.72 19.04
CA LEU A 526 19.76 4.81 18.52
C LEU A 526 19.89 6.15 17.79
N ILE A 527 20.84 6.97 18.22
CA ILE A 527 21.04 8.32 17.70
C ILE A 527 22.46 8.42 17.15
N SER A 528 22.61 8.95 15.94
CA SER A 528 23.91 9.18 15.30
C SER A 528 24.23 10.66 15.08
N ASP A 529 25.53 10.97 15.10
CA ASP A 529 26.08 12.27 14.69
C ASP A 529 27.41 12.06 13.91
N PRO A 530 27.61 12.70 12.74
CA PRO A 530 28.83 12.56 11.96
C PRO A 530 30.11 13.04 12.64
N PHE A 531 30.03 13.94 13.61
CA PHE A 531 31.18 14.37 14.39
C PHE A 531 31.48 13.43 15.54
N GLY A 532 30.51 12.63 15.96
CA GLY A 532 30.70 11.57 16.94
C GLY A 532 29.59 11.53 17.98
N SER A 533 29.46 10.41 18.68
CA SER A 533 28.50 10.24 19.79
C SER A 533 28.67 11.28 20.90
N PHE A 534 29.87 11.82 21.05
CA PHE A 534 30.21 12.89 21.99
C PHE A 534 29.62 14.26 21.63
N ASP A 535 29.13 14.46 20.39
CA ASP A 535 28.43 15.69 19.98
C ASP A 535 26.92 15.63 20.33
N ILE A 536 26.41 14.42 20.61
CA ILE A 536 25.05 14.20 21.09
C ILE A 536 24.99 14.61 22.56
N SER A 537 24.22 15.65 22.89
CA SER A 537 24.18 16.21 24.24
C SER A 537 23.12 15.55 25.13
N SER A 538 21.98 15.17 24.55
CA SER A 538 20.86 14.55 25.27
C SER A 538 19.82 13.96 24.31
N ALA A 539 18.90 13.17 24.86
CA ALA A 539 17.68 12.75 24.18
C ALA A 539 16.48 12.87 25.12
N THR A 540 15.33 13.25 24.57
CA THR A 540 14.06 13.36 25.30
C THR A 540 12.94 12.64 24.55
N ILE A 541 11.84 12.33 25.24
CA ILE A 541 10.72 11.56 24.69
C ILE A 541 9.36 12.14 25.10
N ASP A 542 8.47 12.22 24.13
CA ASP A 542 7.05 12.51 24.26
C ASP A 542 6.24 11.23 24.04
N LEU A 543 5.28 10.95 24.94
CA LEU A 543 4.37 9.81 24.81
C LEU A 543 2.94 10.33 24.68
N THR A 544 2.31 10.11 23.53
CA THR A 544 0.92 10.52 23.25
C THR A 544 0.02 9.30 23.20
N ASP A 545 -1.10 9.36 23.90
CA ASP A 545 -2.07 8.26 23.98
C ASP A 545 -2.98 8.17 22.74
N PRO A 546 -3.78 7.09 22.58
CA PRO A 546 -4.69 6.92 21.45
C PRO A 546 -5.80 7.98 21.36
N ALA A 547 -6.04 8.72 22.44
CA ALA A 547 -6.97 9.86 22.46
C ALA A 547 -6.26 11.18 22.10
N SER A 548 -5.06 11.10 21.54
CA SER A 548 -4.20 12.24 21.17
C SER A 548 -3.86 13.16 22.35
N THR A 549 -3.82 12.60 23.56
CA THR A 549 -3.43 13.34 24.76
C THR A 549 -1.99 13.02 25.12
N LEU A 550 -1.17 14.06 25.32
CA LEU A 550 0.21 13.94 25.76
C LEU A 550 0.26 13.49 27.23
N GLN A 551 0.95 12.37 27.49
CA GLN A 551 1.05 11.74 28.81
C GLN A 551 2.44 11.89 29.43
N VAL A 552 3.46 11.96 28.58
CA VAL A 552 4.82 12.36 28.95
C VAL A 552 5.23 13.47 28.00
N ASP A 553 5.75 14.56 28.57
CA ASP A 553 6.20 15.77 27.88
C ASP A 553 7.67 15.98 28.23
N ASP A 554 8.55 15.94 27.22
CA ASP A 554 10.00 16.12 27.29
C ASP A 554 10.69 15.22 28.33
N GLY A 555 10.32 13.94 28.34
CA GLY A 555 10.87 12.95 29.25
C GLY A 555 12.36 12.70 28.98
N ALA A 556 13.23 12.99 29.95
CA ALA A 556 14.68 12.76 29.76
C ALA A 556 15.02 11.27 29.59
N MET A 557 15.70 10.93 28.50
CA MET A 557 16.23 9.58 28.26
C MET A 557 17.65 9.44 28.83
N THR A 558 18.02 8.23 29.24
CA THR A 558 19.34 7.92 29.80
C THR A 558 20.25 7.30 28.72
N LEU A 559 21.47 7.81 28.53
CA LEU A 559 22.48 7.16 27.70
C LEU A 559 22.89 5.82 28.34
N VAL A 560 22.53 4.70 27.70
CA VAL A 560 22.81 3.35 28.20
C VAL A 560 23.99 2.68 27.49
N PHE A 561 24.33 3.13 26.27
CA PHE A 561 25.50 2.68 25.55
C PHE A 561 26.04 3.79 24.64
N ASP A 562 27.36 3.95 24.60
CA ASP A 562 28.08 4.86 23.72
C ASP A 562 29.03 4.03 22.86
N SER A 563 28.94 4.17 21.53
CA SER A 563 29.80 3.42 20.61
C SER A 563 31.27 3.87 20.69
N GLY A 564 31.54 5.05 21.23
CA GLY A 564 32.83 5.74 21.17
C GLY A 564 33.18 6.23 19.75
N THR A 565 32.24 6.12 18.81
CA THR A 565 32.36 6.56 17.41
C THR A 565 31.25 7.55 17.09
N ASN A 566 30.23 7.19 16.31
CA ASN A 566 29.18 8.06 15.81
C ASN A 566 27.81 7.85 16.48
N THR A 567 27.61 6.84 17.34
CA THR A 567 26.28 6.52 17.86
C THR A 567 26.19 6.44 19.37
N GLY A 568 25.05 6.90 19.91
CA GLY A 568 24.64 6.72 21.30
C GLY A 568 23.28 6.03 21.37
N LEU A 569 23.12 5.09 22.30
CA LEU A 569 21.86 4.42 22.59
C LEU A 569 21.26 4.99 23.87
N TYR A 570 20.09 5.60 23.75
CA TYR A 570 19.35 6.22 24.85
C TYR A 570 18.15 5.36 25.23
N GLU A 571 17.84 5.23 26.52
CA GLU A 571 16.71 4.44 27.04
C GLU A 571 15.81 5.29 27.96
N TYR A 572 14.50 5.11 27.81
CA TYR A 572 13.48 5.63 28.73
C TYR A 572 12.63 4.47 29.28
N ALA A 573 12.46 4.43 30.60
CA ALA A 573 11.63 3.43 31.27
C ALA A 573 10.23 4.01 31.55
N PHE A 574 9.23 3.57 30.79
CA PHE A 574 7.85 3.96 30.95
C PHE A 574 7.08 2.92 31.78
N ASN A 575 6.63 3.31 32.97
CA ASN A 575 5.78 2.46 33.80
C ASN A 575 4.33 2.56 33.34
N VAL A 576 3.86 1.54 32.62
CA VAL A 576 2.52 1.51 32.05
C VAL A 576 1.51 1.29 33.17
N SER A 577 0.57 2.23 33.31
CA SER A 577 -0.51 2.10 34.29
C SER A 577 -1.34 0.82 34.03
N PRO A 578 -1.76 0.08 35.07
CA PRO A 578 -2.74 -1.00 34.92
C PRO A 578 -4.08 -0.55 34.33
N PHE A 579 -4.36 0.76 34.37
CA PHE A 579 -5.59 1.39 33.85
C PHE A 579 -5.31 2.30 32.65
N VAL A 580 -4.19 2.11 31.96
CA VAL A 580 -3.80 2.87 30.78
C VAL A 580 -4.87 2.76 29.68
N VAL A 581 -5.03 3.82 28.89
CA VAL A 581 -5.83 3.74 27.65
C VAL A 581 -5.10 2.80 26.69
N GLN A 582 -5.81 1.76 26.25
CA GLN A 582 -5.27 0.76 25.34
C GLN A 582 -5.43 1.21 23.88
N GLY A 583 -4.56 0.73 23.00
CA GLY A 583 -4.53 1.10 21.59
C GLY A 583 -3.13 1.51 21.14
N GLU A 584 -3.06 2.18 19.99
CA GLU A 584 -1.81 2.70 19.40
C GLU A 584 -1.37 3.98 20.10
N TRP A 585 -0.18 3.95 20.68
CA TRP A 585 0.47 5.11 21.30
C TRP A 585 1.57 5.64 20.38
N GLN A 586 1.72 6.96 20.33
CA GLN A 586 2.84 7.56 19.61
C GLN A 586 3.99 7.86 20.57
N PHE A 587 5.16 7.29 20.29
CA PHE A 587 6.40 7.53 21.02
C PHE A 587 7.33 8.39 20.16
N SER A 588 7.43 9.67 20.48
CA SER A 588 8.28 10.61 19.75
C SER A 588 9.55 10.92 20.53
N VAL A 589 10.70 10.71 19.92
CA VAL A 589 12.01 10.97 20.54
C VAL A 589 12.63 12.19 19.88
N THR A 590 13.28 13.05 20.67
CA THR A 590 14.09 14.16 20.20
C THR A 590 15.53 13.97 20.64
N GLY A 591 16.45 13.81 19.68
CA GLY A 591 17.89 13.86 19.92
C GLY A 591 18.42 15.28 19.79
N ASN A 592 19.15 15.76 20.80
CA ASN A 592 19.70 17.11 20.85
C ASN A 592 21.23 17.09 20.71
N GLU A 593 21.74 18.07 19.99
CA GLU A 593 23.17 18.27 19.75
C GLU A 593 23.70 19.49 20.51
N GLY A 594 24.82 19.29 21.22
CA GLY A 594 25.65 20.36 21.77
C GLY A 594 24.92 21.52 22.47
N THR A 595 25.39 22.74 22.19
CA THR A 595 24.85 24.04 22.67
C THR A 595 24.23 24.87 21.56
N GLU A 596 24.26 24.37 20.33
CA GLU A 596 23.88 25.04 19.09
C GLU A 596 22.37 25.03 18.83
N GLY A 597 21.62 24.23 19.61
CA GLY A 597 20.17 24.12 19.47
C GLY A 597 19.75 23.36 18.22
N VAL A 598 20.60 22.47 17.69
CA VAL A 598 20.21 21.56 16.62
C VAL A 598 19.68 20.26 17.23
N PHE A 599 18.59 19.75 16.67
CA PHE A 599 17.94 18.55 17.12
C PHE A 599 17.30 17.82 15.94
N HIS A 600 17.04 16.53 16.13
CA HIS A 600 16.23 15.71 15.23
C HIS A 600 15.14 15.03 16.04
N THR A 601 13.93 14.97 15.51
CA THR A 601 12.79 14.33 16.14
C THR A 601 12.23 13.28 15.19
N ASP A 602 11.94 12.11 15.72
CA ASP A 602 11.32 11.00 15.00
C ASP A 602 10.31 10.31 15.93
N TYR A 603 9.44 9.45 15.39
CA TYR A 603 8.45 8.75 16.19
C TYR A 603 8.13 7.35 15.67
N ILE A 604 7.58 6.53 16.56
CA ILE A 604 6.92 5.26 16.19
C ILE A 604 5.52 5.22 16.80
N ASP A 605 4.61 4.50 16.15
CA ASP A 605 3.35 4.08 16.75
C ASP A 605 3.52 2.68 17.35
N PHE A 606 3.10 2.51 18.60
CA PHE A 606 3.34 1.30 19.37
C PHE A 606 2.10 0.89 20.19
N PRO A 607 1.62 -0.36 20.04
CA PRO A 607 0.40 -0.79 20.71
C PRO A 607 0.63 -1.15 22.18
N ILE A 608 -0.28 -0.66 23.04
CA ILE A 608 -0.45 -1.12 24.41
C ILE A 608 -1.75 -1.92 24.51
N VAL A 609 -1.65 -3.22 24.78
CA VAL A 609 -2.78 -4.17 24.76
C VAL A 609 -2.81 -5.04 26.01
N ALA A 610 -4.00 -5.26 26.57
CA ALA A 610 -4.22 -6.29 27.57
C ALA A 610 -4.08 -7.71 26.95
N PRO A 611 -3.75 -8.73 27.77
CA PRO A 611 -3.80 -10.12 27.32
C PRO A 611 -5.19 -10.51 26.78
N PRO A 612 -5.27 -11.58 25.96
CA PRO A 612 -6.53 -12.09 25.45
C PRO A 612 -7.48 -12.47 26.61
N ALA A 613 -8.77 -12.24 26.42
CA ALA A 613 -9.81 -12.58 27.39
C ALA A 613 -10.80 -13.54 26.74
N LEU A 614 -10.55 -14.84 26.91
CA LEU A 614 -11.29 -15.91 26.25
C LEU A 614 -12.54 -16.32 27.02
N SER A 615 -13.66 -16.47 26.31
CA SER A 615 -14.86 -17.14 26.78
C SER A 615 -15.21 -18.32 25.88
N VAL A 616 -15.63 -19.44 26.48
CA VAL A 616 -16.00 -20.66 25.75
C VAL A 616 -17.44 -21.03 26.09
N VAL A 617 -18.27 -21.22 25.07
CA VAL A 617 -19.67 -21.65 25.19
C VAL A 617 -19.85 -22.94 24.41
N LYS A 618 -20.33 -23.99 25.08
CA LYS A 618 -20.68 -25.26 24.46
C LYS A 618 -22.20 -25.43 24.44
N THR A 619 -22.76 -25.73 23.28
CA THR A 619 -24.17 -26.04 23.08
C THR A 619 -24.34 -27.36 22.33
N ALA A 620 -25.55 -27.92 22.38
CA ALA A 620 -25.93 -29.11 21.64
C ALA A 620 -27.15 -28.81 20.76
N SER A 621 -27.29 -29.51 19.64
CA SER A 621 -28.40 -29.35 18.70
C SER A 621 -29.76 -29.67 19.30
N VAL A 622 -29.79 -30.47 20.38
CA VAL A 622 -31.00 -30.91 21.07
C VAL A 622 -30.80 -30.94 22.59
N ALA A 623 -31.87 -30.70 23.36
CA ALA A 623 -31.86 -30.80 24.82
C ALA A 623 -31.99 -32.24 25.34
N SER A 624 -32.46 -33.17 24.50
CA SER A 624 -32.62 -34.59 24.79
C SER A 624 -32.55 -35.41 23.51
N ALA A 625 -31.97 -36.61 23.58
CA ALA A 625 -31.81 -37.54 22.47
C ALA A 625 -32.02 -38.99 22.96
N SER A 626 -32.51 -39.87 22.09
CA SER A 626 -32.65 -41.31 22.37
C SER A 626 -31.38 -42.07 21.98
N PRO A 627 -31.17 -43.30 22.49
CA PRO A 627 -30.09 -44.16 22.02
C PRO A 627 -30.13 -44.34 20.49
N GLY A 628 -28.99 -44.17 19.85
CA GLY A 628 -28.81 -44.17 18.40
C GLY A 628 -28.96 -42.80 17.73
N ASP A 629 -29.49 -41.78 18.42
CA ASP A 629 -29.65 -40.44 17.83
C ASP A 629 -28.30 -39.71 17.76
N PRO A 630 -28.02 -38.99 16.65
CA PRO A 630 -26.88 -38.10 16.58
C PRO A 630 -27.14 -36.77 17.30
N VAL A 631 -26.15 -36.30 18.05
CA VAL A 631 -26.13 -34.99 18.70
C VAL A 631 -24.93 -34.19 18.19
N THR A 632 -25.20 -33.06 17.56
CA THR A 632 -24.15 -32.12 17.14
C THR A 632 -23.89 -31.14 18.27
N HIS A 633 -22.62 -31.01 18.66
CA HIS A 633 -22.15 -30.04 19.62
C HIS A 633 -21.50 -28.86 18.90
N PHE A 634 -21.72 -27.66 19.41
CA PHE A 634 -21.09 -26.43 18.93
C PHE A 634 -20.30 -25.82 20.09
N ILE A 635 -19.01 -25.54 19.88
CA ILE A 635 -18.14 -24.85 20.84
C ILE A 635 -17.73 -23.53 20.22
N THR A 636 -18.28 -22.45 20.76
CA THR A 636 -17.93 -21.08 20.38
C THR A 636 -16.88 -20.55 21.35
N VAL A 637 -15.75 -20.11 20.80
CA VAL A 637 -14.69 -19.40 21.53
C VAL A 637 -14.71 -17.95 21.09
N THR A 638 -14.65 -17.02 22.04
CA THR A 638 -14.60 -15.58 21.79
C THR A 638 -13.46 -14.96 22.57
N ASN A 639 -12.66 -14.10 21.93
CA ASN A 639 -11.65 -13.28 22.56
C ASN A 639 -12.15 -11.84 22.70
N SER A 640 -12.57 -11.48 23.90
CA SER A 640 -12.99 -10.12 24.26
C SER A 640 -11.85 -9.21 24.68
N GLY A 641 -10.62 -9.74 24.77
CA GLY A 641 -9.43 -8.97 25.12
C GLY A 641 -8.93 -8.14 23.93
N SER A 642 -8.12 -7.12 24.20
CA SER A 642 -7.49 -6.29 23.16
C SER A 642 -6.24 -6.93 22.54
N GLY A 643 -5.68 -7.95 23.16
CA GLY A 643 -4.56 -8.73 22.63
C GLY A 643 -5.04 -10.01 21.93
N PRO A 644 -4.39 -10.43 20.83
CA PRO A 644 -4.71 -11.69 20.17
C PRO A 644 -4.35 -12.89 21.07
N ALA A 645 -5.08 -14.00 20.92
CA ALA A 645 -4.79 -15.23 21.66
C ALA A 645 -4.03 -16.22 20.77
N SER A 646 -2.73 -16.39 21.05
CA SER A 646 -1.89 -17.38 20.38
C SER A 646 -2.00 -18.75 21.05
N ASN A 647 -1.67 -19.82 20.31
CA ASN A 647 -1.66 -21.21 20.79
C ASN A 647 -3.00 -21.64 21.42
N VAL A 648 -4.12 -21.33 20.75
CA VAL A 648 -5.44 -21.71 21.23
C VAL A 648 -5.59 -23.23 21.16
N HIS A 649 -5.66 -23.87 22.32
CA HIS A 649 -5.85 -25.31 22.48
C HIS A 649 -7.24 -25.59 23.07
N LEU A 650 -7.99 -26.49 22.45
CA LEU A 650 -9.32 -26.91 22.90
C LEU A 650 -9.32 -28.40 23.23
N SER A 651 -9.97 -28.75 24.33
CA SER A 651 -10.18 -30.15 24.70
C SER A 651 -11.56 -30.35 25.32
N ASP A 652 -12.09 -31.56 25.18
CA ASP A 652 -13.41 -31.90 25.68
C ASP A 652 -13.50 -33.38 26.05
N ASN A 653 -14.04 -33.63 27.24
CA ASN A 653 -14.28 -34.97 27.75
C ASN A 653 -15.67 -35.43 27.30
N LEU A 654 -15.71 -36.58 26.62
CA LEU A 654 -16.93 -37.14 26.10
C LEU A 654 -17.68 -37.92 27.17
N SER A 655 -19.00 -37.95 27.06
CA SER A 655 -19.84 -38.78 27.92
C SER A 655 -19.54 -40.26 27.67
N PRO A 656 -19.50 -41.11 28.73
CA PRO A 656 -19.34 -42.55 28.56
C PRO A 656 -20.53 -43.21 27.86
N PHE A 657 -21.64 -42.49 27.65
CA PHE A 657 -22.83 -42.95 26.92
C PHE A 657 -22.93 -42.41 25.50
N THR A 658 -21.83 -41.88 24.96
CA THR A 658 -21.79 -41.37 23.59
C THR A 658 -20.58 -41.89 22.83
N THR A 659 -20.72 -42.12 21.53
CA THR A 659 -19.62 -42.48 20.62
C THR A 659 -19.33 -41.32 19.68
N LEU A 660 -18.06 -40.88 19.61
CA LEU A 660 -17.64 -39.79 18.73
C LEU A 660 -17.66 -40.19 17.26
N ASN A 661 -18.24 -39.34 16.41
CA ASN A 661 -18.04 -39.41 14.97
C ASN A 661 -16.79 -38.60 14.59
N THR A 662 -15.63 -39.26 14.45
CA THR A 662 -14.35 -38.56 14.19
C THR A 662 -14.32 -37.77 12.88
N GLY A 663 -15.17 -38.11 11.90
CA GLY A 663 -15.27 -37.38 10.63
C GLY A 663 -16.17 -36.14 10.67
N SER A 664 -16.74 -35.81 11.83
CA SER A 664 -17.69 -34.70 11.98
C SER A 664 -17.07 -33.38 12.44
N PHE A 665 -15.77 -33.38 12.79
CA PHE A 665 -15.07 -32.17 13.18
C PHE A 665 -15.02 -31.17 12.03
N SER A 666 -15.50 -29.96 12.28
CA SER A 666 -15.40 -28.86 11.33
C SER A 666 -15.46 -27.52 12.07
N CYS A 667 -14.88 -26.48 11.50
CA CYS A 667 -15.16 -25.13 11.95
C CYS A 667 -16.45 -24.66 11.28
N SER A 668 -17.51 -24.49 12.07
CA SER A 668 -18.83 -24.12 11.54
C SER A 668 -18.97 -22.62 11.29
N SER A 669 -18.15 -21.79 11.94
CA SER A 669 -18.12 -20.34 11.70
C SER A 669 -16.82 -19.71 12.21
N GLY A 670 -16.35 -18.64 11.56
CA GLY A 670 -15.27 -17.79 12.08
C GLY A 670 -13.85 -18.33 11.88
N CYS A 671 -13.64 -19.54 11.36
CA CYS A 671 -12.35 -19.92 10.79
C CYS A 671 -12.40 -19.72 9.27
N PRO A 672 -11.39 -19.08 8.64
CA PRO A 672 -10.21 -18.46 9.24
C PRO A 672 -10.44 -17.02 9.75
N GLY A 673 -11.59 -16.40 9.47
CA GLY A 673 -11.81 -14.94 9.66
C GLY A 673 -11.61 -14.38 11.08
N SER A 674 -11.43 -15.24 12.08
CA SER A 674 -11.05 -14.88 13.44
C SER A 674 -9.54 -15.00 13.72
N GLY A 675 -8.71 -15.22 12.70
CA GLY A 675 -7.26 -15.39 12.81
C GLY A 675 -6.79 -16.81 13.14
N VAL A 676 -7.72 -17.78 13.19
CA VAL A 676 -7.41 -19.18 13.47
C VAL A 676 -8.04 -20.17 12.49
N THR A 677 -7.32 -21.23 12.17
CA THR A 677 -7.83 -22.40 11.44
C THR A 677 -7.85 -23.64 12.33
N LEU A 678 -8.73 -24.58 12.00
CA LEU A 678 -8.88 -25.82 12.76
C LEU A 678 -7.70 -26.75 12.47
N GLY A 679 -6.92 -27.10 13.50
CA GLY A 679 -5.88 -28.11 13.37
C GLY A 679 -6.45 -29.54 13.35
N THR A 680 -5.55 -30.51 13.38
CA THR A 680 -5.94 -31.94 13.38
C THR A 680 -6.34 -32.38 14.79
N PRO A 681 -7.58 -32.88 15.00
CA PRO A 681 -7.97 -33.39 16.30
C PRO A 681 -7.19 -34.65 16.68
N SER A 682 -6.80 -34.74 17.93
CA SER A 682 -6.22 -35.91 18.57
C SER A 682 -7.22 -36.54 19.54
N TYR A 683 -7.07 -37.85 19.80
CA TYR A 683 -8.07 -38.61 20.55
C TYR A 683 -7.41 -39.46 21.64
N THR A 684 -7.98 -39.40 22.84
CA THR A 684 -7.64 -40.30 23.95
C THR A 684 -8.69 -41.42 24.03
N MET A 685 -8.23 -42.67 24.10
CA MET A 685 -9.10 -43.83 24.23
C MET A 685 -9.06 -44.44 25.64
N ASP A 686 -10.16 -45.06 26.06
CA ASP A 686 -10.18 -45.89 27.26
C ASP A 686 -9.57 -47.29 27.02
N GLY A 687 -9.50 -48.10 28.07
CA GLY A 687 -9.00 -49.48 27.99
C GLY A 687 -9.83 -50.43 27.12
N GLY A 688 -11.01 -50.00 26.67
CA GLY A 688 -11.90 -50.72 25.76
C GLY A 688 -11.81 -50.25 24.30
N GLY A 689 -10.98 -49.25 24.00
CA GLY A 689 -10.84 -48.68 22.64
C GLY A 689 -11.94 -47.68 22.28
N LYS A 690 -12.68 -47.15 23.26
CA LYS A 690 -13.65 -46.06 23.07
C LYS A 690 -12.96 -44.71 23.24
N ILE A 691 -13.22 -43.76 22.34
CA ILE A 691 -12.74 -42.37 22.49
C ILE A 691 -13.48 -41.70 23.65
N ILE A 692 -12.71 -41.19 24.62
CA ILE A 692 -13.22 -40.55 25.84
C ILE A 692 -12.90 -39.08 25.93
N GLN A 693 -11.95 -38.59 25.13
CA GLN A 693 -11.57 -37.20 25.06
C GLN A 693 -11.03 -36.91 23.67
N TRP A 694 -11.26 -35.69 23.19
CA TRP A 694 -10.54 -35.14 22.05
C TRP A 694 -9.85 -33.83 22.44
N GLU A 695 -8.77 -33.53 21.73
CA GLU A 695 -8.05 -32.26 21.83
C GLU A 695 -7.71 -31.75 20.43
N VAL A 696 -7.71 -30.44 20.21
CA VAL A 696 -7.32 -29.82 18.94
C VAL A 696 -6.58 -28.52 19.21
N ASP A 697 -5.43 -28.37 18.56
CA ASP A 697 -4.69 -27.11 18.49
C ASP A 697 -5.21 -26.31 17.30
N MET A 698 -5.58 -25.06 17.53
CA MET A 698 -5.88 -24.13 16.45
C MET A 698 -4.56 -23.59 15.87
N VAL A 699 -4.50 -23.45 14.55
CA VAL A 699 -3.36 -22.84 13.88
C VAL A 699 -3.62 -21.34 13.74
N GLY A 700 -2.63 -20.50 14.04
CA GLY A 700 -2.77 -19.03 14.04
C GLY A 700 -3.02 -18.42 15.43
N SER A 701 -3.59 -17.21 15.46
CA SER A 701 -3.92 -16.49 16.70
C SER A 701 -5.32 -15.90 16.63
N LEU A 702 -6.13 -16.15 17.64
CA LEU A 702 -7.50 -15.65 17.69
C LEU A 702 -7.48 -14.12 17.88
N ASN A 703 -8.00 -13.42 16.88
CA ASN A 703 -8.10 -11.97 16.82
C ASN A 703 -8.68 -11.37 18.10
N ALA A 704 -8.17 -10.20 18.48
CA ALA A 704 -8.66 -9.41 19.60
C ALA A 704 -10.03 -8.77 19.32
N GLY A 705 -10.55 -8.02 20.29
CA GLY A 705 -11.66 -7.08 20.06
C GLY A 705 -13.00 -7.74 19.72
N GLY A 706 -13.20 -8.99 20.14
CA GLY A 706 -14.42 -9.76 19.86
C GLY A 706 -14.25 -10.85 18.82
N GLY A 707 -13.02 -11.13 18.35
CA GLY A 707 -12.74 -12.26 17.46
C GLY A 707 -13.33 -13.56 18.01
N SER A 708 -14.03 -14.32 17.16
CA SER A 708 -14.73 -15.53 17.59
C SER A 708 -14.79 -16.59 16.50
N PHE A 709 -14.63 -17.85 16.89
CA PHE A 709 -14.88 -19.01 16.05
C PHE A 709 -15.78 -20.02 16.74
N THR A 710 -16.43 -20.86 15.95
CA THR A 710 -17.22 -21.99 16.44
C THR A 710 -16.74 -23.26 15.74
N ILE A 711 -16.35 -24.26 16.53
CA ILE A 711 -16.15 -25.62 16.03
C ILE A 711 -17.40 -26.45 16.30
N GLN A 712 -17.65 -27.43 15.45
CA GLN A 712 -18.69 -28.43 15.66
C GLN A 712 -18.11 -29.84 15.58
N TYR A 713 -18.72 -30.75 16.32
CA TYR A 713 -18.49 -32.19 16.22
C TYR A 713 -19.78 -32.93 16.62
N GLN A 714 -19.91 -34.17 16.18
CA GLN A 714 -21.09 -35.00 16.35
C GLN A 714 -20.74 -36.23 17.19
N VAL A 715 -21.66 -36.61 18.07
CA VAL A 715 -21.63 -37.87 18.80
C VAL A 715 -22.93 -38.62 18.58
N ASN A 716 -22.91 -39.94 18.66
CA ASN A 716 -24.11 -40.77 18.73
C ASN A 716 -24.34 -41.19 20.18
N VAL A 717 -25.59 -41.19 20.63
CA VAL A 717 -25.95 -41.75 21.95
C VAL A 717 -25.90 -43.28 21.87
N ASP A 718 -25.25 -43.93 22.84
CA ASP A 718 -25.11 -45.40 22.88
C ASP A 718 -26.34 -46.13 23.43
#